data_AF-A0A518CV43-F1
#
_entry.id   AF-A0A518CV43-F1
#
_cell.length_a   1.000
_cell.length_b   1.000
_cell.length_c   1.000
_cell.angle_alpha   90.00
_cell.angle_beta   90.00
_cell.angle_gamma   90.00
#
_symmetry.space_group_name_H-M   'P 1'
#
loop_
_entity.id
_entity.type
_entity.pdbx_description
1 polymer ?
#
loop_
_entity_poly.entity_id
_entity_poly.type
_entity_poly.pdbx_seq_one_letter_code
_entity_poly.pdbx_strand_id
1 'polypeptide(L)'
;MNERDPHDSESATLPSQPDARPQESAGDRIDRYTLIEQIGSGGFGSVWRARQTEPVRRDVALKILKLGMDTEEVVRRFAAERQALALMDHPFIAKVHDGGATAAGRPYFVMEFVDGVPITKYCDDERLGVRERLELFTKVCAALQHAHAKGVVHRDVKPSNVLVTSTESGPEPKVIDFGIAKALEADLSEHTLVTGELQMIGTPEYMAPEQTGVDVGGIDTRVDVYSLGVLLYELLTGAQPFDLRGALLDLGFHEMLRRIREAEPTRPSTRIASAGDSGIFVASMRRVGPMQLQSELRGDLDWIVLKALEKDRERRYETPAALAQDVRNHLDHRPVVAMPPSRAYLVSKFVRRNRIQVIGALALFGVLVVGVIGTGWGLAWALDEQDRAERAAESVGEAKDAALALVDELELARDEAEQQRDRYQREYLRALEAKFLITDMFQAVDPISVDGADTSLLRRVLERAERSIVEREARDPWVDVELRSVFAATYANFGDHERAREILETAIADFAPHAEERDATLLDLRIELASAMVLGGAYEDAEELLARILPEVVASGGGESRAMMRTLELRAELAARTGRMRAALADGGRALELHRSVYGDTSSRTAVAMGRLSGWYELDGRLERAEELATESHAIFARNLKSDPIWAFEALERLVLIRARLGHFAANLPLADAYVDEAERLFGADRPATLRARAVLATYYAEVGSHVPAMQFQSDVVDGFARIYGIDAAPTVAARERLAALVEAAEAWIDGADASGR
;
A
#
# COMPACT_ATOMS: atom_id res chain seq x y z
N MET A 1 45.12 70.36 40.31
CA MET A 1 43.79 70.04 39.76
C MET A 1 44.00 69.82 38.27
N ASN A 2 43.74 68.57 37.83
CA ASN A 2 43.87 67.96 36.48
C ASN A 2 45.30 67.89 35.89
N GLU A 3 46.04 66.78 35.99
CA GLU A 3 45.94 65.49 35.23
C GLU A 3 46.29 65.65 33.74
N ARG A 4 47.22 64.92 33.12
CA ARG A 4 48.34 64.03 33.51
C ARG A 4 49.10 63.71 32.19
N ASP A 5 50.41 63.93 32.21
CA ASP A 5 51.51 63.45 31.36
C ASP A 5 51.57 61.89 31.27
N PRO A 6 52.58 61.25 30.62
CA PRO A 6 53.33 61.53 29.38
C PRO A 6 53.59 60.24 28.54
N HIS A 7 54.22 60.33 27.36
CA HIS A 7 55.33 59.47 26.88
C HIS A 7 55.49 59.51 25.36
N ASP A 8 56.43 60.33 24.87
CA ASP A 8 57.10 60.15 23.58
C ASP A 8 58.56 59.83 23.88
N SER A 9 59.03 58.65 23.46
CA SER A 9 60.44 58.25 23.54
C SER A 9 60.95 57.84 22.17
N GLU A 10 61.96 58.59 21.76
CA GLU A 10 62.91 58.48 20.68
C GLU A 10 63.23 57.08 20.11
N SER A 11 63.38 57.11 18.79
CA SER A 11 63.93 56.11 17.89
C SER A 11 65.34 55.63 18.28
N ALA A 12 65.47 54.33 18.50
CA ALA A 12 66.74 53.61 18.44
C ALA A 12 66.69 52.59 17.28
N THR A 13 67.48 52.84 16.25
CA THR A 13 67.78 51.94 15.13
C THR A 13 68.37 50.62 15.61
N LEU A 14 67.65 49.52 15.41
CA LEU A 14 68.15 48.16 15.52
C LEU A 14 68.87 47.75 14.21
N PRO A 15 69.95 46.95 14.28
CA PRO A 15 70.71 46.53 13.12
C PRO A 15 69.87 45.61 12.22
N SER A 16 69.91 45.85 10.91
CA SER A 16 69.35 44.98 9.88
C SER A 16 69.97 43.58 9.96
N GLN A 17 69.25 42.64 10.57
CA GLN A 17 69.57 41.22 10.45
C GLN A 17 69.29 40.77 8.99
N PRO A 18 70.16 39.95 8.39
CA PRO A 18 69.96 39.43 7.04
C PRO A 18 68.92 38.32 7.08
N ASP A 19 67.64 38.64 6.92
CA ASP A 19 66.57 37.64 6.73
C ASP A 19 66.56 37.17 5.26
N ALA A 20 67.72 36.74 4.76
CA ALA A 20 67.84 36.10 3.45
C ALA A 20 67.56 34.60 3.61
N ARG A 21 66.29 34.26 3.84
CA ARG A 21 65.85 32.87 3.81
C ARG A 21 65.96 32.37 2.37
N PRO A 22 66.61 31.23 2.08
CA PRO A 22 66.52 30.63 0.75
C PRO A 22 65.07 30.15 0.56
N GLN A 23 64.29 30.93 -0.17
CA GLN A 23 62.97 30.52 -0.64
C GLN A 23 63.21 29.76 -1.94
N GLU A 24 63.04 28.44 -1.91
CA GLU A 24 63.20 27.62 -3.11
C GLU A 24 62.32 28.16 -4.24
N SER A 25 62.88 28.22 -5.45
CA SER A 25 62.24 28.79 -6.63
C SER A 25 62.14 27.75 -7.75
N ALA A 26 61.21 27.97 -8.68
CA ALA A 26 61.11 27.17 -9.90
C ALA A 26 62.46 27.20 -10.65
N GLY A 27 62.98 26.00 -11.00
CA GLY A 27 64.28 25.82 -11.62
C GLY A 27 65.40 25.38 -10.66
N ASP A 28 65.22 25.53 -9.35
CA ASP A 28 66.22 25.06 -8.37
C ASP A 28 66.39 23.54 -8.44
N ARG A 29 67.62 23.08 -8.15
CA ARG A 29 67.96 21.65 -8.15
C ARG A 29 68.27 21.16 -6.75
N ILE A 30 67.49 20.18 -6.27
CA ILE A 30 67.69 19.47 -5.02
C ILE A 30 68.12 18.04 -5.36
N ASP A 31 69.37 17.69 -5.06
CA ASP A 31 69.97 16.40 -5.45
C ASP A 31 69.78 16.14 -6.98
N ARG A 32 68.96 15.13 -7.34
CA ARG A 32 68.65 14.71 -8.71
C ARG A 32 67.29 15.22 -9.23
N TYR A 33 66.70 16.19 -8.53
CA TYR A 33 65.35 16.70 -8.79
C TYR A 33 65.39 18.19 -9.11
N THR A 34 64.82 18.59 -10.26
CA THR A 34 64.64 19.99 -10.63
C THR A 34 63.22 20.43 -10.30
N LEU A 35 63.06 21.46 -9.48
CA LEU A 35 61.76 22.02 -9.12
C LEU A 35 61.11 22.69 -10.34
N ILE A 36 59.87 22.35 -10.64
CA ILE A 36 59.11 22.93 -11.77
C ILE A 36 58.19 24.03 -11.26
N GLU A 37 57.25 23.67 -10.39
CA GLU A 37 56.23 24.57 -9.87
C GLU A 37 55.83 24.15 -8.45
N GLN A 38 55.45 25.12 -7.63
CA GLN A 38 54.96 24.84 -6.28
C GLN A 38 53.49 24.44 -6.35
N ILE A 39 53.19 23.20 -5.97
CA ILE A 39 51.82 22.64 -5.99
C ILE A 39 51.12 22.75 -4.63
N GLY A 40 51.86 23.05 -3.55
CA GLY A 40 51.30 23.25 -2.23
C GLY A 40 52.22 24.02 -1.28
N SER A 41 51.63 24.74 -0.34
CA SER A 41 52.32 25.44 0.75
C SER A 41 51.50 25.29 2.03
N GLY A 42 52.14 24.94 3.15
CA GLY A 42 51.44 24.75 4.43
C GLY A 42 52.31 24.99 5.65
N GLY A 43 51.74 24.75 6.84
CA GLY A 43 52.41 24.89 8.13
C GLY A 43 53.74 24.13 8.20
N PHE A 44 53.81 22.96 7.56
CA PHE A 44 54.91 21.99 7.70
C PHE A 44 55.93 21.99 6.57
N GLY A 45 55.75 22.82 5.52
CA GLY A 45 56.65 22.81 4.38
C GLY A 45 56.05 23.28 3.06
N SER A 46 56.84 23.18 1.99
CA SER A 46 56.43 23.43 0.61
C SER A 46 56.45 22.14 -0.20
N VAL A 47 55.45 21.94 -1.05
CA VAL A 47 55.36 20.80 -1.97
C VAL A 47 55.50 21.30 -3.39
N TRP A 48 56.43 20.71 -4.12
CA TRP A 48 56.77 21.08 -5.49
C TRP A 48 56.52 19.91 -6.42
N ARG A 49 55.98 20.18 -7.60
CA ARG A 49 56.17 19.28 -8.73
C ARG A 49 57.62 19.43 -9.18
N ALA A 50 58.36 18.34 -9.24
CA ALA A 50 59.75 18.32 -9.63
C ALA A 50 59.98 17.25 -10.70
N ARG A 51 61.03 17.41 -11.51
CA ARG A 51 61.46 16.43 -12.50
C ARG A 51 62.69 15.70 -11.99
N GLN A 52 62.58 14.37 -11.84
CA GLN A 52 63.74 13.52 -11.67
C GLN A 52 64.47 13.40 -13.01
N THR A 53 65.78 13.63 -13.05
CA THR A 53 66.57 13.54 -14.30
C THR A 53 67.32 12.22 -14.45
N GLU A 54 67.71 11.57 -13.33
CA GLU A 54 68.47 10.32 -13.29
C GLU A 54 68.07 9.45 -12.07
N PRO A 55 68.18 8.11 -12.12
CA PRO A 55 68.47 7.28 -13.31
C PRO A 55 67.27 7.13 -14.26
N VAL A 56 66.08 7.54 -13.83
CA VAL A 56 64.84 7.51 -14.62
C VAL A 56 64.25 8.91 -14.67
N ARG A 57 63.75 9.30 -15.85
CA ARG A 57 63.03 10.57 -16.03
C ARG A 57 61.57 10.41 -15.70
N ARG A 58 61.09 11.16 -14.70
CA ARG A 58 59.67 11.22 -14.32
C ARG A 58 59.38 12.50 -13.55
N ASP A 59 58.11 12.90 -13.56
CA ASP A 59 57.63 13.94 -12.66
C ASP A 59 57.33 13.30 -11.29
N VAL A 60 57.69 14.02 -10.22
CA VAL A 60 57.56 13.60 -8.82
C VAL A 60 57.02 14.77 -7.99
N ALA A 61 56.37 14.46 -6.87
CA ALA A 61 56.05 15.45 -5.86
C ALA A 61 57.19 15.47 -4.83
N LEU A 62 57.84 16.62 -4.66
CA LEU A 62 58.94 16.84 -3.72
C LEU A 62 58.46 17.76 -2.59
N LYS A 63 58.35 17.21 -1.38
CA LYS A 63 57.93 17.96 -0.18
C LYS A 63 59.14 18.30 0.68
N ILE A 64 59.40 19.60 0.87
CA ILE A 64 60.50 20.14 1.68
C ILE A 64 59.94 20.61 3.01
N LEU A 65 60.50 20.13 4.13
CA LEU A 65 60.03 20.48 5.48
C LEU A 65 60.67 21.78 5.98
N LYS A 66 60.03 22.50 6.91
CA LYS A 66 60.59 23.74 7.52
C LYS A 66 61.70 23.42 8.54
N LEU A 67 62.59 24.39 8.78
CA LEU A 67 63.66 24.31 9.81
C LEU A 67 63.08 24.31 11.23
N GLY A 68 63.67 23.54 12.14
CA GLY A 68 63.18 23.32 13.52
C GLY A 68 62.94 21.85 13.89
N MET A 69 63.05 20.93 12.92
CA MET A 69 62.95 19.47 13.11
C MET A 69 64.32 18.78 13.14
N ASP A 70 65.34 19.50 13.60
CA ASP A 70 66.76 19.17 13.36
C ASP A 70 67.45 18.44 14.52
N THR A 71 66.71 18.05 15.57
CA THR A 71 67.25 17.25 16.67
C THR A 71 67.49 15.80 16.23
N GLU A 72 68.58 15.18 16.71
CA GLU A 72 68.94 13.79 16.31
C GLU A 72 67.80 12.78 16.54
N GLU A 73 66.97 12.99 17.55
CA GLU A 73 65.82 12.15 17.87
C GLU A 73 64.70 12.27 16.83
N VAL A 74 64.38 13.50 16.40
CA VAL A 74 63.41 13.77 15.34
C VAL A 74 63.90 13.21 14.02
N VAL A 75 65.19 13.36 13.70
CA VAL A 75 65.81 12.81 12.48
C VAL A 75 65.82 11.27 12.48
N ARG A 76 66.05 10.61 13.62
CA ARG A 76 65.95 9.13 13.71
C ARG A 76 64.52 8.63 13.53
N ARG A 77 63.54 9.27 14.15
CA ARG A 77 62.12 8.91 14.00
C ARG A 77 61.62 9.21 12.58
N PHE A 78 62.05 10.33 12.02
CA PHE A 78 61.86 10.68 10.61
C PHE A 78 62.38 9.59 9.67
N ALA A 79 63.58 9.05 9.93
CA ALA A 79 64.14 7.96 9.16
C ALA A 79 63.33 6.66 9.29
N ALA A 80 62.79 6.37 10.49
CA ALA A 80 61.95 5.20 10.75
C ALA A 80 60.57 5.27 10.05
N GLU A 81 59.90 6.42 10.12
CA GLU A 81 58.61 6.62 9.43
C GLU A 81 58.78 6.66 7.90
N ARG A 82 59.87 7.26 7.40
CA ARG A 82 60.25 7.19 5.98
C ARG A 82 60.39 5.74 5.52
N GLN A 83 61.01 4.89 6.35
CA GLN A 83 61.20 3.49 6.02
C GLN A 83 59.87 2.72 6.01
N ALA A 84 58.95 3.02 6.94
CA ALA A 84 57.62 2.43 6.95
C ALA A 84 56.79 2.82 5.71
N LEU A 85 56.88 4.09 5.27
CA LEU A 85 56.20 4.58 4.06
C LEU A 85 56.82 4.05 2.76
N ALA A 86 58.15 3.87 2.72
CA ALA A 86 58.82 3.27 1.57
C ALA A 86 58.47 1.79 1.38
N LEU A 87 58.03 1.10 2.44
CA LEU A 87 57.57 -0.28 2.41
C LEU A 87 56.06 -0.41 2.05
N MET A 88 55.35 0.71 1.85
CA MET A 88 53.96 0.68 1.41
C MET A 88 53.88 0.45 -0.11
N ASP A 89 53.24 -0.65 -0.48
CA ASP A 89 52.91 -0.94 -1.87
C ASP A 89 51.41 -1.24 -1.97
N HIS A 90 50.66 -0.24 -2.37
CA HIS A 90 49.21 -0.33 -2.51
C HIS A 90 48.73 0.59 -3.65
N PRO A 91 47.80 0.16 -4.52
CA PRO A 91 47.37 0.94 -5.68
C PRO A 91 46.81 2.32 -5.33
N PHE A 92 46.13 2.42 -4.18
CA PHE A 92 45.46 3.63 -3.71
C PHE A 92 46.28 4.47 -2.70
N ILE A 93 47.59 4.22 -2.59
CA ILE A 93 48.52 5.04 -1.80
C ILE A 93 49.57 5.59 -2.76
N ALA A 94 49.87 6.88 -2.69
CA ALA A 94 50.97 7.44 -3.47
C ALA A 94 52.31 6.90 -2.97
N LYS A 95 53.11 6.33 -3.88
CA LYS A 95 54.37 5.68 -3.52
C LYS A 95 55.41 6.70 -3.07
N VAL A 96 56.07 6.45 -1.95
CA VAL A 96 57.29 7.19 -1.59
C VAL A 96 58.45 6.60 -2.40
N HIS A 97 59.10 7.44 -3.18
CA HIS A 97 60.22 7.04 -4.04
C HIS A 97 61.57 7.21 -3.37
N ASP A 98 61.72 8.26 -2.58
CA ASP A 98 63.01 8.67 -2.04
C ASP A 98 62.85 9.68 -0.90
N GLY A 99 63.94 9.99 -0.21
CA GLY A 99 64.01 11.11 0.71
C GLY A 99 65.44 11.42 1.12
N GLY A 100 65.71 12.68 1.43
CA GLY A 100 67.06 13.14 1.77
C GLY A 100 67.02 14.45 2.55
N ALA A 101 68.16 15.14 2.57
CA ALA A 101 68.26 16.49 3.09
C ALA A 101 68.76 17.43 1.99
N THR A 102 68.24 18.65 1.97
CA THR A 102 68.75 19.72 1.11
C THR A 102 70.17 20.12 1.54
N ALA A 103 70.87 20.92 0.73
CA ALA A 103 72.18 21.46 1.10
C ALA A 103 72.16 22.27 2.41
N ALA A 104 71.00 22.82 2.79
CA ALA A 104 70.76 23.53 4.04
C ALA A 104 70.36 22.60 5.21
N GLY A 105 70.43 21.28 5.04
CA GLY A 105 70.07 20.29 6.07
C GLY A 105 68.58 20.01 6.20
N ARG A 106 67.70 20.74 5.50
CA ARG A 106 66.24 20.55 5.59
C ARG A 106 65.83 19.19 5.00
N PRO A 107 65.10 18.34 5.74
CA PRO A 107 64.63 17.07 5.18
C PRO A 107 63.61 17.27 4.06
N TYR A 108 63.63 16.38 3.07
CA TYR A 108 62.64 16.33 1.99
C TYR A 108 62.20 14.90 1.67
N PHE A 109 60.97 14.77 1.16
CA PHE A 109 60.42 13.53 0.61
C PHE A 109 60.17 13.67 -0.88
N VAL A 110 60.38 12.57 -1.60
CA VAL A 110 60.00 12.43 -2.99
C VAL A 110 58.96 11.34 -3.08
N MET A 111 57.81 11.69 -3.62
CA MET A 111 56.68 10.78 -3.78
C MET A 111 56.18 10.82 -5.22
N GLU A 112 55.40 9.81 -5.57
CA GLU A 112 54.62 9.74 -6.80
C GLU A 112 53.85 11.06 -6.98
N PHE A 113 54.03 11.70 -8.14
CA PHE A 113 53.20 12.84 -8.51
C PHE A 113 51.84 12.31 -8.97
N VAL A 114 50.79 12.70 -8.24
CA VAL A 114 49.41 12.32 -8.57
C VAL A 114 48.74 13.50 -9.26
N ASP A 115 48.53 13.38 -10.57
CA ASP A 115 47.75 14.33 -11.35
C ASP A 115 46.26 14.03 -11.17
N GLY A 116 45.70 14.48 -10.05
CA GLY A 116 44.33 14.18 -9.66
C GLY A 116 43.65 15.32 -8.92
N VAL A 117 42.33 15.22 -8.80
CA VAL A 117 41.47 16.24 -8.18
C VAL A 117 41.01 15.74 -6.80
N PRO A 118 40.90 16.60 -5.77
CA PRO A 118 40.36 16.21 -4.47
C PRO A 118 39.02 15.44 -4.58
N ILE A 119 38.86 14.36 -3.83
CA ILE A 119 37.76 13.40 -3.98
C ILE A 119 36.37 14.04 -3.95
N THR A 120 36.13 15.01 -3.06
CA THR A 120 34.83 15.69 -2.96
C THR A 120 34.54 16.49 -4.22
N LYS A 121 35.53 17.23 -4.72
CA LYS A 121 35.44 18.00 -5.97
C LYS A 121 35.25 17.08 -7.17
N TYR A 122 36.05 16.02 -7.31
CA TYR A 122 35.91 15.07 -8.41
C TYR A 122 34.50 14.47 -8.45
N CYS A 123 33.97 14.04 -7.31
CA CYS A 123 32.64 13.45 -7.25
C CYS A 123 31.53 14.44 -7.64
N ASP A 124 31.69 15.73 -7.33
CA ASP A 124 30.71 16.78 -7.67
C ASP A 124 30.83 17.22 -9.14
N ASP A 125 32.06 17.39 -9.65
CA ASP A 125 32.33 17.73 -11.05
C ASP A 125 31.79 16.65 -12.00
N GLU A 126 32.02 15.36 -11.68
CA GLU A 126 31.51 14.20 -12.44
C GLU A 126 30.07 13.79 -12.06
N ARG A 127 29.47 14.50 -11.09
CA ARG A 127 28.14 14.24 -10.54
C ARG A 127 27.90 12.78 -10.15
N LEU A 128 28.83 12.15 -9.45
CA LEU A 128 28.70 10.76 -9.03
C LEU A 128 27.52 10.58 -8.05
N GLY A 129 26.75 9.51 -8.23
CA GLY A 129 25.67 9.11 -7.33
C GLY A 129 26.21 8.54 -6.01
N VAL A 130 25.31 8.28 -5.05
CA VAL A 130 25.69 7.79 -3.71
C VAL A 130 26.48 6.48 -3.78
N ARG A 131 26.06 5.51 -4.60
CA ARG A 131 26.76 4.22 -4.76
C ARG A 131 28.21 4.40 -5.23
N GLU A 132 28.43 5.18 -6.29
CA GLU A 132 29.76 5.41 -6.88
C GLU A 132 30.70 6.09 -5.87
N ARG A 133 30.19 7.05 -5.08
CA ARG A 133 30.93 7.70 -3.99
C ARG A 133 31.31 6.72 -2.89
N LEU A 134 30.39 5.83 -2.50
CA LEU A 134 30.66 4.79 -1.50
C LEU A 134 31.71 3.80 -1.99
N GLU A 135 31.68 3.41 -3.26
CA GLU A 135 32.69 2.54 -3.87
C GLU A 135 34.08 3.18 -3.84
N LEU A 136 34.20 4.45 -4.24
CA LEU A 136 35.45 5.21 -4.09
C LEU A 136 35.91 5.30 -2.64
N PHE A 137 34.99 5.60 -1.72
CA PHE A 137 35.28 5.66 -0.29
C PHE A 137 35.83 4.34 0.26
N THR A 138 35.30 3.19 -0.15
CA THR A 138 35.83 1.89 0.29
C THR A 138 37.26 1.63 -0.18
N LYS A 139 37.66 2.16 -1.36
CA LYS A 139 39.05 2.10 -1.85
C LYS A 139 39.98 2.95 -0.96
N VAL A 140 39.52 4.12 -0.52
CA VAL A 140 40.23 4.97 0.45
C VAL A 140 40.41 4.23 1.78
N CYS A 141 39.36 3.61 2.33
CA CYS A 141 39.48 2.81 3.55
C CYS A 141 40.48 1.65 3.40
N ALA A 142 40.54 1.00 2.23
CA ALA A 142 41.52 -0.06 1.98
C ALA A 142 42.96 0.46 2.01
N ALA A 143 43.20 1.66 1.46
CA ALA A 143 44.50 2.33 1.55
C ALA A 143 44.92 2.58 3.00
N LEU A 144 44.04 3.17 3.82
CA LEU A 144 44.37 3.43 5.23
C LEU A 144 44.52 2.16 6.05
N GLN A 145 43.70 1.13 5.79
CA GLN A 145 43.89 -0.17 6.44
C GLN A 145 45.26 -0.76 6.15
N HIS A 146 45.73 -0.66 4.89
CA HIS A 146 47.04 -1.15 4.50
C HIS A 146 48.14 -0.41 5.26
N ALA A 147 48.04 0.92 5.38
CA ALA A 147 48.97 1.71 6.17
C ALA A 147 48.96 1.32 7.66
N HIS A 148 47.78 1.11 8.25
CA HIS A 148 47.62 0.66 9.64
C HIS A 148 48.27 -0.72 9.88
N ALA A 149 48.14 -1.65 8.93
CA ALA A 149 48.80 -2.96 8.99
C ALA A 149 50.33 -2.88 8.94
N LYS A 150 50.89 -1.75 8.48
CA LYS A 150 52.31 -1.43 8.48
C LYS A 150 52.73 -0.54 9.66
N GLY A 151 51.81 -0.27 10.60
CA GLY A 151 52.07 0.52 11.80
C GLY A 151 52.05 2.04 11.60
N VAL A 152 51.53 2.52 10.46
CA VAL A 152 51.49 3.96 10.15
C VAL A 152 50.06 4.48 10.26
N VAL A 153 49.86 5.55 11.02
CA VAL A 153 48.59 6.28 11.16
C VAL A 153 48.67 7.58 10.37
N HIS A 154 47.63 7.93 9.61
CA HIS A 154 47.66 9.10 8.72
C HIS A 154 47.53 10.43 9.47
N ARG A 155 46.62 10.55 10.46
CA ARG A 155 46.40 11.72 11.34
C ARG A 155 45.96 13.04 10.67
N ASP A 156 45.71 13.04 9.36
CA ASP A 156 45.30 14.23 8.59
C ASP A 156 44.48 13.84 7.35
N VAL A 157 43.55 12.89 7.52
CA VAL A 157 42.68 12.47 6.41
C VAL A 157 41.67 13.58 6.13
N LYS A 158 41.69 14.11 4.90
CA LYS A 158 40.80 15.17 4.41
C LYS A 158 40.72 15.13 2.87
N PRO A 159 39.74 15.80 2.23
CA PRO A 159 39.55 15.73 0.79
C PRO A 159 40.80 16.11 -0.03
N SER A 160 41.58 17.10 0.40
CA SER A 160 42.80 17.50 -0.30
C SER A 160 43.91 16.45 -0.29
N ASN A 161 43.86 15.50 0.65
CA ASN A 161 44.82 14.41 0.79
C ASN A 161 44.32 13.10 0.15
N VAL A 162 43.17 13.14 -0.53
CA VAL A 162 42.61 12.02 -1.29
C VAL A 162 42.32 12.51 -2.70
N LEU A 163 43.27 12.29 -3.61
CA LEU A 163 43.15 12.73 -5.00
C LEU A 163 42.56 11.61 -5.86
N VAL A 164 41.66 11.95 -6.77
CA VAL A 164 41.06 11.01 -7.71
C VAL A 164 41.62 11.27 -9.10
N THR A 165 42.07 10.20 -9.74
CA THR A 165 42.55 10.18 -11.12
C THR A 165 41.61 9.32 -11.94
N SER A 166 41.34 9.72 -13.18
CA SER A 166 40.59 8.92 -14.15
C SER A 166 41.57 7.99 -14.88
N THR A 167 41.42 6.68 -14.67
CA THR A 167 42.20 5.65 -15.37
C THR A 167 41.32 4.91 -16.39
N GLU A 168 41.92 4.04 -17.21
CA GLU A 168 41.17 3.18 -18.14
C GLU A 168 40.15 2.27 -17.42
N SER A 169 40.41 1.90 -16.16
CA SER A 169 39.54 1.11 -15.29
C SER A 169 38.47 1.94 -14.55
N GLY A 170 38.44 3.27 -14.73
CA GLY A 170 37.51 4.20 -14.08
C GLY A 170 38.18 5.08 -13.03
N PRO A 171 37.41 5.72 -12.13
CA PRO A 171 37.97 6.60 -11.11
C PRO A 171 38.69 5.81 -10.01
N GLU A 172 39.92 6.23 -9.72
CA GLU A 172 40.76 5.63 -8.68
C GLU A 172 41.29 6.68 -7.70
N PRO A 173 41.08 6.52 -6.39
CA PRO A 173 41.62 7.43 -5.39
C PRO A 173 43.06 7.06 -5.06
N LYS A 174 43.88 8.08 -4.78
CA LYS A 174 45.21 7.97 -4.20
C LYS A 174 45.28 8.83 -2.95
N VAL A 175 45.54 8.16 -1.82
CA VAL A 175 45.83 8.83 -0.56
C VAL A 175 47.26 9.34 -0.60
N ILE A 176 47.40 10.63 -0.32
CA ILE A 176 48.67 11.36 -0.31
C ILE A 176 48.93 11.95 1.06
N ASP A 177 50.20 12.30 1.31
CA ASP A 177 50.62 13.10 2.47
C ASP A 177 50.20 12.53 3.85
N PHE A 178 50.72 11.35 4.18
CA PHE A 178 50.65 10.80 5.54
C PHE A 178 51.31 11.79 6.51
N GLY A 179 50.61 12.16 7.58
CA GLY A 179 50.92 13.29 8.46
C GLY A 179 52.15 13.14 9.36
N ILE A 180 53.29 12.73 8.79
CA ILE A 180 54.61 12.52 9.42
C ILE A 180 54.99 13.69 10.34
N ALA A 181 54.80 14.93 9.88
CA ALA A 181 55.15 16.12 10.66
C ALA A 181 54.34 16.26 11.97
N LYS A 182 53.07 15.83 11.97
CA LYS A 182 52.21 15.87 13.17
C LYS A 182 52.56 14.77 14.17
N ALA A 183 53.13 13.66 13.72
CA ALA A 183 53.59 12.60 14.61
C ALA A 183 54.86 12.99 15.36
N LEU A 184 55.74 13.75 14.71
CA LEU A 184 56.98 14.25 15.31
C LEU A 184 56.74 15.34 16.35
N GLU A 185 55.74 16.21 16.17
CA GLU A 185 55.40 17.30 17.13
C GLU A 185 54.71 16.81 18.40
N ALA A 186 53.80 15.83 18.29
CA ALA A 186 53.02 15.26 19.40
C ALA A 186 53.89 14.80 20.60
N ASP A 187 55.06 14.23 20.32
CA ASP A 187 55.98 13.74 21.35
C ASP A 187 57.00 14.82 21.79
N LEU A 188 57.26 15.84 20.95
CA LEU A 188 58.10 16.99 21.34
C LEU A 188 57.38 17.88 22.38
N SER A 189 56.04 17.89 22.38
CA SER A 189 55.22 18.63 23.34
C SER A 189 55.33 18.15 24.80
N GLU A 190 55.95 17.00 25.10
CA GLU A 190 56.27 16.63 26.49
C GLU A 190 57.27 17.61 27.15
N HIS A 191 58.04 18.38 26.36
CA HIS A 191 59.08 19.27 26.87
C HIS A 191 58.95 20.75 26.50
N THR A 192 57.83 21.21 25.91
CA THR A 192 57.67 22.64 25.57
C THR A 192 56.23 23.11 25.73
N LEU A 193 55.72 23.01 26.95
CA LEU A 193 54.63 23.88 27.39
C LEU A 193 55.23 25.29 27.56
N VAL A 194 54.58 26.30 26.97
CA VAL A 194 54.86 27.75 27.07
C VAL A 194 55.64 28.34 25.88
N THR A 195 54.92 28.70 24.81
CA THR A 195 55.02 30.05 24.18
C THR A 195 53.72 30.34 23.41
N GLY A 196 53.16 31.53 23.63
CA GLY A 196 51.78 31.90 23.30
C GLY A 196 51.53 32.31 21.85
N GLU A 197 51.90 31.47 20.89
CA GLU A 197 51.42 31.57 19.51
C GLU A 197 50.84 30.22 19.11
N LEU A 198 49.50 30.12 19.12
CA LEU A 198 48.75 28.98 18.58
C LEU A 198 48.98 28.88 17.07
N GLN A 199 50.13 28.35 16.66
CA GLN A 199 50.33 27.93 15.27
C GLN A 199 49.34 26.80 14.99
N MET A 200 48.39 27.06 14.10
CA MET A 200 47.30 26.16 13.75
C MET A 200 47.83 24.76 13.36
N ILE A 201 47.59 23.77 14.22
CA ILE A 201 47.91 22.37 13.93
C ILE A 201 46.78 21.80 13.06
N GLY A 202 46.99 21.80 11.74
CA GLY A 202 46.16 21.10 10.76
C GLY A 202 44.83 21.76 10.41
N THR A 203 43.94 20.97 9.79
CA THR A 203 42.58 21.35 9.38
C THR A 203 41.61 20.86 10.47
N PRO A 204 41.25 21.69 11.47
CA PRO A 204 40.49 21.27 12.66
C PRO A 204 39.16 20.59 12.33
N GLU A 205 38.61 20.84 11.14
CA GLU A 205 37.35 20.27 10.64
C GLU A 205 37.33 18.74 10.52
N TYR A 206 38.48 18.08 10.40
CA TYR A 206 38.58 16.60 10.31
C TYR A 206 39.20 15.96 11.55
N MET A 207 39.59 16.77 12.54
CA MET A 207 40.34 16.31 13.70
C MET A 207 39.46 15.49 14.65
N ALA A 208 39.98 14.34 15.11
CA ALA A 208 39.30 13.53 16.11
C ALA A 208 39.33 14.20 17.51
N PRO A 209 38.32 13.99 18.38
CA PRO A 209 38.24 14.61 19.70
C PRO A 209 39.51 14.45 20.55
N GLU A 210 40.10 13.26 20.54
CA GLU A 210 41.32 12.91 21.27
C GLU A 210 42.57 13.66 20.76
N GLN A 211 42.56 14.16 19.52
CA GLN A 211 43.66 14.97 18.98
C GLN A 211 43.63 16.43 19.47
N THR A 212 42.54 16.85 20.13
CA THR A 212 42.38 18.21 20.69
C THR A 212 42.80 18.32 22.16
N GLY A 213 43.12 17.19 22.81
CA GLY A 213 43.46 17.11 24.23
C GLY A 213 44.94 17.36 24.53
N VAL A 214 45.25 17.53 25.82
CA VAL A 214 46.63 17.72 26.34
C VAL A 214 47.37 16.38 26.48
N ASP A 215 46.65 15.25 26.52
CA ASP A 215 47.21 13.91 26.68
C ASP A 215 47.31 13.20 25.32
N VAL A 216 48.43 13.43 24.63
CA VAL A 216 48.67 12.98 23.25
C VAL A 216 49.12 11.50 23.19
N GLY A 217 49.46 10.91 24.33
CA GLY A 217 49.96 9.52 24.45
C GLY A 217 48.94 8.42 24.15
N GLY A 218 47.67 8.78 23.89
CA GLY A 218 46.58 7.85 23.61
C GLY A 218 46.16 7.74 22.14
N ILE A 219 46.83 8.40 21.18
CA ILE A 219 46.41 8.40 19.78
C ILE A 219 46.65 7.03 19.11
N ASP A 220 45.58 6.33 18.75
CA ASP A 220 45.61 5.07 18.00
C ASP A 220 45.12 5.24 16.55
N THR A 221 44.99 4.15 15.81
CA THR A 221 44.52 4.12 14.41
C THR A 221 43.09 4.65 14.22
N ARG A 222 42.28 4.76 15.29
CA ARG A 222 40.87 5.16 15.22
C ARG A 222 40.66 6.66 14.99
N VAL A 223 41.72 7.48 15.09
CA VAL A 223 41.67 8.88 14.64
C VAL A 223 41.42 9.00 13.14
N ASP A 224 41.98 8.08 12.36
CA ASP A 224 41.74 8.02 10.92
C ASP A 224 40.32 7.54 10.61
N VAL A 225 39.75 6.67 11.44
CA VAL A 225 38.35 6.24 11.32
C VAL A 225 37.39 7.42 11.53
N TYR A 226 37.64 8.27 12.53
CA TYR A 226 36.86 9.49 12.73
C TYR A 226 36.96 10.42 11.54
N SER A 227 38.19 10.67 11.07
CA SER A 227 38.45 11.54 9.91
C SER A 227 37.80 11.01 8.63
N LEU A 228 37.80 9.68 8.43
CA LEU A 228 37.04 9.00 7.37
C LEU A 228 35.53 9.17 7.54
N GLY A 229 35.02 9.18 8.77
CA GLY A 229 33.62 9.50 9.07
C GLY A 229 33.23 10.91 8.63
N VAL A 230 34.08 11.91 8.90
CA VAL A 230 33.89 13.30 8.44
C VAL A 230 33.91 13.37 6.91
N LEU A 231 34.89 12.70 6.27
CA LEU A 231 35.00 12.64 4.82
C LEU A 231 33.75 11.99 4.19
N LEU A 232 33.28 10.88 4.75
CA LEU A 232 32.07 10.20 4.29
C LEU A 232 30.84 11.10 4.45
N TYR A 233 30.71 11.78 5.57
CA TYR A 233 29.63 12.74 5.82
C TYR A 233 29.55 13.78 4.72
N GLU A 234 30.68 14.38 4.36
CA GLU A 234 30.79 15.40 3.32
C GLU A 234 30.54 14.86 1.91
N LEU A 235 31.03 13.66 1.59
CA LEU A 235 30.74 13.02 0.31
C LEU A 235 29.23 12.83 0.10
N LEU A 236 28.51 12.47 1.16
CA LEU A 236 27.07 12.23 1.15
C LEU A 236 26.23 13.52 1.19
N THR A 237 26.65 14.52 1.97
CA THR A 237 25.82 15.70 2.26
C THR A 237 26.30 17.00 1.62
N GLY A 238 27.51 17.02 1.05
CA GLY A 238 28.14 18.23 0.52
C GLY A 238 28.56 19.24 1.60
N ALA A 239 28.40 18.91 2.88
CA ALA A 239 28.74 19.77 4.00
C ALA A 239 29.46 18.96 5.09
N GLN A 240 30.16 19.64 5.98
CA GLN A 240 30.80 19.01 7.15
C GLN A 240 29.78 18.80 8.29
N PRO A 241 30.02 17.83 9.19
CA PRO A 241 29.11 17.53 10.31
C PRO A 241 28.98 18.68 11.32
N PHE A 242 30.01 19.54 11.43
CA PHE A 242 30.04 20.68 12.34
C PHE A 242 30.44 21.95 11.58
N ASP A 243 29.76 23.06 11.85
CA ASP A 243 30.22 24.38 11.41
C ASP A 243 31.29 24.90 12.37
N LEU A 244 32.54 24.53 12.10
CA LEU A 244 33.69 24.95 12.88
C LEU A 244 34.21 26.33 12.46
N ARG A 245 34.04 26.72 11.20
CA ARG A 245 34.46 28.04 10.72
C ARG A 245 33.63 29.15 11.36
N GLY A 246 32.31 29.00 11.41
CA GLY A 246 31.43 29.92 12.14
C GLY A 246 31.80 29.96 13.62
N ALA A 247 32.02 28.79 14.25
CA ALA A 247 32.43 28.73 15.66
C ALA A 247 33.74 29.48 15.95
N LEU A 248 34.75 29.32 15.09
CA LEU A 248 36.05 29.98 15.25
C LEU A 248 35.93 31.50 15.08
N LEU A 249 35.18 31.95 14.07
CA LEU A 249 35.02 33.38 13.75
C LEU A 249 34.15 34.10 14.79
N ASP A 250 33.07 33.46 15.26
CA ASP A 250 32.06 34.10 16.10
C ASP A 250 32.33 33.93 17.60
N LEU A 251 32.88 32.79 18.01
CA LEU A 251 32.95 32.35 19.43
C LEU A 251 34.37 31.98 19.88
N GLY A 252 35.34 31.99 18.96
CA GLY A 252 36.76 31.78 19.24
C GLY A 252 37.20 30.32 19.33
N PHE A 253 38.52 30.14 19.52
CA PHE A 253 39.18 28.84 19.42
C PHE A 253 38.68 27.79 20.43
N HIS A 254 38.37 28.22 21.66
CA HIS A 254 37.89 27.31 22.71
C HIS A 254 36.55 26.66 22.35
N GLU A 255 35.62 27.42 21.75
CA GLU A 255 34.32 26.91 21.35
C GLU A 255 34.43 25.93 20.17
N MET A 256 35.34 26.18 19.24
CA MET A 256 35.65 25.23 18.16
C MET A 256 36.10 23.87 18.73
N LEU A 257 37.05 23.87 19.68
CA LEU A 257 37.49 22.62 20.33
C LEU A 257 36.38 21.95 21.15
N ARG A 258 35.52 22.74 21.79
CA ARG A 258 34.35 22.23 22.50
C ARG A 258 33.39 21.53 21.55
N ARG A 259 33.09 22.10 20.38
CA ARG A 259 32.23 21.45 19.37
C ARG A 259 32.82 20.14 18.87
N ILE A 260 34.12 20.09 18.62
CA ILE A 260 34.77 18.82 18.23
C ILE A 260 34.57 17.75 19.32
N ARG A 261 34.70 18.10 20.60
CA ARG A 261 34.63 17.15 21.72
C ARG A 261 33.21 16.78 22.16
N GLU A 262 32.28 17.72 22.16
CA GLU A 262 30.99 17.58 22.83
C GLU A 262 29.78 17.65 21.89
N ALA A 263 29.89 18.27 20.71
CA ALA A 263 28.73 18.43 19.83
C ALA A 263 28.42 17.12 19.09
N GLU A 264 27.14 16.72 19.12
CA GLU A 264 26.64 15.56 18.39
C GLU A 264 26.39 15.91 16.91
N PRO A 265 26.86 15.10 15.95
CA PRO A 265 26.65 15.36 14.53
C PRO A 265 25.18 15.14 14.15
N THR A 266 24.64 16.04 13.32
CA THR A 266 23.29 15.86 12.76
C THR A 266 23.31 14.72 11.74
N ARG A 267 22.31 13.84 11.74
CA ARG A 267 22.22 12.73 10.78
C ARG A 267 22.29 13.22 9.32
N PRO A 268 23.03 12.55 8.42
CA PRO A 268 23.07 12.88 6.99
C PRO A 268 21.68 13.09 6.35
N SER A 269 20.72 12.21 6.62
CA SER A 269 19.37 12.33 6.08
C SER A 269 18.62 13.57 6.59
N THR A 270 18.78 13.89 7.88
CA THR A 270 18.20 15.10 8.47
C THR A 270 18.88 16.36 7.93
N ARG A 271 20.19 16.33 7.72
CA ARG A 271 20.96 17.46 7.18
C ARG A 271 20.49 17.84 5.79
N ILE A 272 20.27 16.87 4.91
CA ILE A 272 19.70 17.12 3.57
C ILE A 272 18.29 17.70 3.67
N ALA A 273 17.46 17.17 4.58
CA ALA A 273 16.09 17.64 4.75
C ALA A 273 16.00 19.09 5.24
N SER A 274 16.94 19.51 6.11
CA SER A 274 16.95 20.85 6.69
C SER A 274 17.76 21.89 5.90
N ALA A 275 18.41 21.51 4.79
CA ALA A 275 19.35 22.36 4.07
C ALA A 275 18.71 23.30 3.02
N GLY A 276 17.38 23.26 2.82
CA GLY A 276 16.68 24.12 1.85
C GLY A 276 17.29 24.04 0.45
N ASP A 277 17.56 25.20 -0.16
CA ASP A 277 18.16 25.32 -1.50
C ASP A 277 19.52 24.61 -1.63
N SER A 278 20.32 24.59 -0.55
CA SER A 278 21.59 23.86 -0.55
C SER A 278 21.37 22.34 -0.65
N GLY A 279 20.30 21.82 -0.04
CA GLY A 279 19.91 20.42 -0.14
C GLY A 279 19.49 20.03 -1.56
N ILE A 280 18.78 20.93 -2.27
CA ILE A 280 18.41 20.74 -3.68
C ILE A 280 19.67 20.69 -4.56
N PHE A 281 20.61 21.62 -4.37
CA PHE A 281 21.87 21.64 -5.10
C PHE A 281 22.67 20.34 -4.88
N VAL A 282 22.84 19.92 -3.63
CA VAL A 282 23.55 18.68 -3.30
C VAL A 282 22.89 17.48 -3.97
N ALA A 283 21.56 17.34 -3.88
CA ALA A 283 20.84 16.24 -4.51
C ALA A 283 21.07 16.18 -6.03
N SER A 284 21.03 17.34 -6.70
CA SER A 284 21.30 17.45 -8.14
C SER A 284 22.71 16.95 -8.51
N MET A 285 23.72 17.24 -7.69
CA MET A 285 25.09 16.77 -7.87
C MET A 285 25.27 15.26 -7.61
N ARG A 286 24.25 14.59 -7.04
CA ARG A 286 24.21 13.14 -6.84
C ARG A 286 23.22 12.44 -7.79
N ARG A 287 22.76 13.15 -8.85
CA ARG A 287 21.83 12.66 -9.90
C ARG A 287 20.46 12.21 -9.38
N VAL A 288 20.01 12.77 -8.25
CA VAL A 288 18.72 12.40 -7.63
C VAL A 288 17.96 13.64 -7.13
N GLY A 289 16.66 13.50 -6.90
CA GLY A 289 15.87 14.55 -6.23
C GLY A 289 16.14 14.62 -4.71
N PRO A 290 15.83 15.74 -4.03
CA PRO A 290 16.11 15.92 -2.60
C PRO A 290 15.41 14.89 -1.70
N MET A 291 14.17 14.54 -2.00
CA MET A 291 13.42 13.50 -1.25
C MET A 291 14.01 12.10 -1.48
N GLN A 292 14.48 11.81 -2.70
CA GLN A 292 15.12 10.54 -3.01
C GLN A 292 16.47 10.42 -2.29
N LEU A 293 17.32 11.46 -2.34
CA LEU A 293 18.58 11.48 -1.60
C LEU A 293 18.33 11.27 -0.10
N GLN A 294 17.36 11.98 0.48
CA GLN A 294 17.00 11.79 1.89
C GLN A 294 16.62 10.33 2.19
N SER A 295 15.82 9.70 1.33
CA SER A 295 15.41 8.30 1.49
C SER A 295 16.56 7.31 1.31
N GLU A 296 17.53 7.58 0.43
CA GLU A 296 18.71 6.74 0.22
C GLU A 296 19.67 6.80 1.42
N LEU A 297 19.83 7.99 2.02
CA LEU A 297 20.68 8.18 3.20
C LEU A 297 20.04 7.66 4.50
N ARG A 298 18.71 7.70 4.60
CA ARG A 298 17.98 7.32 5.80
C ARG A 298 18.19 5.83 6.13
N GLY A 299 18.62 5.56 7.35
CA GLY A 299 18.83 4.19 7.84
C GLY A 299 20.31 3.85 7.95
N ASP A 300 20.81 2.89 7.16
CA ASP A 300 22.17 2.38 7.33
C ASP A 300 23.23 3.49 7.22
N LEU A 301 23.15 4.36 6.22
CA LEU A 301 24.17 5.39 5.99
C LEU A 301 24.19 6.43 7.12
N ASP A 302 23.04 6.79 7.68
CA ASP A 302 23.00 7.59 8.91
C ASP A 302 23.78 6.89 10.03
N TRP A 303 23.47 5.62 10.32
CA TRP A 303 24.11 4.90 11.42
C TRP A 303 25.60 4.65 11.21
N ILE A 304 26.03 4.32 9.98
CA ILE A 304 27.44 4.11 9.64
C ILE A 304 28.24 5.39 9.89
N VAL A 305 27.72 6.53 9.42
CA VAL A 305 28.37 7.83 9.60
C VAL A 305 28.41 8.22 11.08
N LEU A 306 27.30 8.11 11.80
CA LEU A 306 27.25 8.44 13.22
C LEU A 306 28.20 7.55 14.04
N LYS A 307 28.26 6.24 13.76
CA LYS A 307 29.17 5.32 14.43
C LYS A 307 30.65 5.65 14.16
N ALA A 308 30.99 6.09 12.95
CA ALA A 308 32.34 6.54 12.64
C ALA A 308 32.70 7.86 13.37
N LEU A 309 31.70 8.72 13.63
CA LEU A 309 31.84 10.01 14.31
C LEU A 309 31.63 9.97 15.83
N GLU A 310 31.47 8.78 16.42
CA GLU A 310 31.33 8.60 17.87
C GLU A 310 32.49 9.27 18.62
N LYS A 311 32.19 10.02 19.68
CA LYS A 311 33.22 10.75 20.43
C LYS A 311 34.10 9.80 21.22
N ASP A 312 33.48 8.81 21.85
CA ASP A 312 34.15 7.69 22.51
C ASP A 312 34.77 6.74 21.47
N ARG A 313 36.11 6.66 21.45
CA ARG A 313 36.85 5.82 20.48
C ARG A 313 36.54 4.34 20.59
N GLU A 314 36.15 3.84 21.77
CA GLU A 314 35.85 2.42 21.96
C GLU A 314 34.48 2.03 21.36
N ARG A 315 33.63 3.02 21.07
CA ARG A 315 32.33 2.84 20.39
C ARG A 315 32.40 2.99 18.88
N ARG A 316 33.49 3.59 18.38
CA ARG A 316 33.79 3.71 16.94
C ARG A 316 34.13 2.36 16.32
N TYR A 317 34.24 2.34 14.99
CA TYR A 317 34.86 1.21 14.31
C TYR A 317 36.32 1.08 14.73
N GLU A 318 36.74 -0.15 15.00
CA GLU A 318 38.11 -0.47 15.40
C GLU A 318 39.12 -0.19 14.28
N THR A 319 38.71 -0.37 13.01
CA THR A 319 39.58 -0.24 11.85
C THR A 319 38.88 0.36 10.63
N PRO A 320 39.60 0.98 9.69
CA PRO A 320 39.04 1.41 8.40
C PRO A 320 38.40 0.26 7.62
N ALA A 321 38.93 -0.96 7.71
CA ALA A 321 38.34 -2.13 7.08
C ALA A 321 36.95 -2.47 7.63
N ALA A 322 36.73 -2.33 8.95
CA ALA A 322 35.43 -2.55 9.56
C ALA A 322 34.39 -1.52 9.09
N LEU A 323 34.78 -0.25 8.99
CA LEU A 323 33.94 0.81 8.40
C LEU A 323 33.61 0.51 6.93
N ALA A 324 34.62 0.14 6.12
CA ALA A 324 34.41 -0.23 4.73
C ALA A 324 33.50 -1.46 4.58
N GLN A 325 33.57 -2.41 5.51
CA GLN A 325 32.73 -3.60 5.49
C GLN A 325 31.26 -3.26 5.70
N ASP A 326 30.95 -2.32 6.59
CA ASP A 326 29.57 -1.86 6.78
C ASP A 326 29.04 -1.08 5.56
N VAL A 327 29.89 -0.28 4.91
CA VAL A 327 29.55 0.35 3.62
C VAL A 327 29.27 -0.70 2.55
N ARG A 328 30.11 -1.74 2.42
CA ARG A 328 29.86 -2.87 1.51
C ARG A 328 28.58 -3.62 1.86
N ASN A 329 28.33 -3.86 3.15
CA ASN A 329 27.10 -4.49 3.61
C ASN A 329 25.88 -3.66 3.19
N HIS A 330 25.92 -2.33 3.29
CA HIS A 330 24.86 -1.47 2.80
C HIS A 330 24.64 -1.64 1.28
N LEU A 331 25.73 -1.57 0.49
CA LEU A 331 25.71 -1.72 -0.98
C LEU A 331 25.18 -3.09 -1.45
N ASP A 332 25.46 -4.15 -0.68
CA ASP A 332 25.05 -5.53 -0.95
C ASP A 332 23.71 -5.91 -0.29
N HIS A 333 23.03 -4.94 0.33
CA HIS A 333 21.79 -5.16 1.09
C HIS A 333 21.92 -6.22 2.20
N ARG A 334 23.08 -6.27 2.86
CA ARG A 334 23.33 -7.03 4.09
C ARG A 334 23.09 -6.16 5.33
N PRO A 335 22.81 -6.77 6.49
CA PRO A 335 22.76 -6.05 7.77
C PRO A 335 24.09 -5.36 8.08
N VAL A 336 24.03 -4.12 8.58
CA VAL A 336 25.21 -3.35 9.01
C VAL A 336 25.38 -3.43 10.53
N VAL A 337 26.62 -3.44 11.00
CA VAL A 337 26.97 -3.50 12.43
C VAL A 337 26.63 -2.19 13.16
N ALA A 338 26.59 -1.07 12.43
CA ALA A 338 26.21 0.23 13.00
C ALA A 338 24.76 0.32 13.50
N MET A 339 23.84 -0.45 12.92
CA MET A 339 22.43 -0.34 13.24
C MET A 339 22.04 -1.34 14.35
N PRO A 340 21.20 -0.94 15.33
CA PRO A 340 20.66 -1.87 16.31
C PRO A 340 19.91 -3.02 15.62
N PRO A 341 20.20 -4.29 15.94
CA PRO A 341 19.58 -5.42 15.26
C PRO A 341 18.10 -5.52 15.62
N SER A 342 17.22 -5.36 14.63
CA SER A 342 15.78 -5.67 14.76
C SER A 342 15.36 -6.78 13.80
N ARG A 343 14.42 -7.64 14.23
CA ARG A 343 13.94 -8.75 13.38
C ARG A 343 13.36 -8.24 12.06
N ALA A 344 12.63 -7.14 12.10
CA ALA A 344 12.06 -6.49 10.91
C ALA A 344 13.16 -6.02 9.93
N TYR A 345 14.24 -5.42 10.44
CA TYR A 345 15.39 -5.00 9.63
C TYR A 345 16.06 -6.18 8.93
N LEU A 346 16.33 -7.28 9.66
CA LEU A 346 16.97 -8.47 9.11
C LEU A 346 16.11 -9.13 8.01
N VAL A 347 14.79 -9.23 8.23
CA VAL A 347 13.85 -9.77 7.23
C VAL A 347 13.81 -8.87 6.00
N SER A 348 13.72 -7.55 6.17
CA SER A 348 13.72 -6.59 5.04
C SER A 348 14.98 -6.71 4.18
N LYS A 349 16.15 -6.81 4.81
CA LYS A 349 17.44 -7.03 4.11
C LYS A 349 17.46 -8.37 3.36
N PHE A 350 17.00 -9.44 4.01
CA PHE A 350 16.90 -10.76 3.39
C PHE A 350 15.98 -10.75 2.15
N VAL A 351 14.80 -10.13 2.25
CA VAL A 351 13.84 -10.03 1.14
C VAL A 351 14.40 -9.19 0.00
N ARG A 352 14.99 -8.02 0.28
CA ARG A 352 15.60 -7.17 -0.76
C ARG A 352 16.72 -7.89 -1.52
N ARG A 353 17.56 -8.64 -0.82
CA ARG A 353 18.66 -9.40 -1.42
C ARG A 353 18.17 -10.61 -2.23
N ASN A 354 17.20 -11.35 -1.70
CA ASN A 354 16.75 -12.62 -2.25
C ASN A 354 15.36 -12.54 -2.91
N ARG A 355 14.99 -11.39 -3.49
CA ARG A 355 13.64 -11.11 -4.01
C ARG A 355 13.07 -12.24 -4.88
N ILE A 356 13.88 -12.79 -5.79
CA ILE A 356 13.46 -13.84 -6.72
C ILE A 356 13.19 -15.16 -5.97
N GLN A 357 14.09 -15.53 -5.05
CA GLN A 357 13.95 -16.75 -4.26
C GLN A 357 12.75 -16.69 -3.31
N VAL A 358 12.51 -15.53 -2.68
CA VAL A 358 11.37 -15.32 -1.78
C VAL A 358 10.05 -15.38 -2.56
N ILE A 359 9.97 -14.73 -3.73
CA ILE A 359 8.78 -14.82 -4.59
C ILE A 359 8.52 -16.27 -5.03
N GLY A 360 9.57 -16.99 -5.45
CA GLY A 360 9.45 -18.40 -5.82
C GLY A 360 9.00 -19.29 -4.66
N ALA A 361 9.54 -19.08 -3.46
CA ALA A 361 9.14 -19.81 -2.26
C ALA A 361 7.69 -19.51 -1.85
N LEU A 362 7.24 -18.25 -1.93
CA LEU A 362 5.86 -17.87 -1.66
C LEU A 362 4.89 -18.45 -2.69
N ALA A 363 5.27 -18.48 -3.97
CA ALA A 363 4.47 -19.11 -5.01
C ALA A 363 4.34 -20.62 -4.77
N LEU A 364 5.45 -21.30 -4.46
CA LEU A 364 5.45 -22.73 -4.12
C LEU A 364 4.62 -23.02 -2.86
N PHE A 365 4.73 -22.16 -1.84
CA PHE A 365 3.92 -22.25 -0.63
C PHE A 365 2.43 -22.07 -0.93
N GLY A 366 2.06 -21.10 -1.79
CA GLY A 366 0.69 -20.91 -2.25
C GLY A 366 0.14 -22.14 -2.96
N VAL A 367 0.93 -22.74 -3.88
CA VAL A 367 0.57 -23.99 -4.55
C VAL A 367 0.38 -25.13 -3.54
N LEU A 368 1.26 -25.25 -2.54
CA LEU A 368 1.15 -26.26 -1.49
C LEU A 368 -0.11 -26.06 -0.64
N VAL A 369 -0.44 -24.82 -0.27
CA VAL A 369 -1.65 -24.49 0.49
C VAL A 369 -2.91 -24.83 -0.29
N VAL A 370 -2.97 -24.43 -1.56
CA VAL A 370 -4.09 -24.79 -2.46
C VAL A 370 -4.19 -26.32 -2.61
N GLY A 371 -3.04 -27.00 -2.74
CA GLY A 371 -2.97 -28.46 -2.77
C GLY A 371 -3.53 -29.10 -1.50
N VAL A 372 -3.08 -28.67 -0.32
CA VAL A 372 -3.54 -29.19 0.99
C VAL A 372 -5.04 -28.95 1.17
N ILE A 373 -5.53 -27.74 0.86
CA ILE A 373 -6.96 -27.41 0.92
C ILE A 373 -7.74 -28.31 -0.04
N GLY A 374 -7.28 -28.44 -1.29
CA GLY A 374 -7.93 -29.29 -2.30
C GLY A 374 -7.97 -30.76 -1.90
N THR A 375 -6.85 -31.31 -1.39
CA THR A 375 -6.80 -32.70 -0.91
C THR A 375 -7.62 -32.92 0.35
N GLY A 376 -7.64 -31.94 1.28
CA GLY A 376 -8.46 -32.01 2.49
C GLY A 376 -9.94 -31.97 2.15
N TRP A 377 -10.33 -31.13 1.20
CA TRP A 377 -11.71 -31.05 0.72
C TRP A 377 -12.13 -32.32 -0.02
N GLY A 378 -11.24 -32.87 -0.86
CA GLY A 378 -11.47 -34.14 -1.55
C GLY A 378 -11.56 -35.35 -0.60
N LEU A 379 -10.74 -35.39 0.45
CA LEU A 379 -10.80 -36.44 1.47
C LEU A 379 -12.07 -36.33 2.33
N ALA A 380 -12.45 -35.11 2.73
CA ALA A 380 -13.70 -34.88 3.46
C ALA A 380 -14.92 -35.28 2.62
N TRP A 381 -14.89 -34.98 1.32
CA TRP A 381 -15.92 -35.41 0.38
C TRP A 381 -15.97 -36.94 0.23
N ALA A 382 -14.82 -37.60 0.10
CA ALA A 382 -14.75 -39.06 -0.03
C ALA A 382 -15.17 -39.79 1.25
N LEU A 383 -14.83 -39.27 2.43
CA LEU A 383 -15.27 -39.82 3.71
C LEU A 383 -16.76 -39.63 3.92
N ASP A 384 -17.31 -38.47 3.55
CA ASP A 384 -18.76 -38.24 3.60
C ASP A 384 -19.50 -39.16 2.62
N GLU A 385 -18.94 -39.42 1.44
CA GLU A 385 -19.50 -40.39 0.49
C GLU A 385 -19.45 -41.83 1.02
N GLN A 386 -18.37 -42.20 1.71
CA GLN A 386 -18.27 -43.52 2.35
C GLN A 386 -19.23 -43.66 3.52
N ASP A 387 -19.38 -42.63 4.38
CA ASP A 387 -20.35 -42.60 5.48
C ASP A 387 -21.79 -42.71 4.93
N ARG A 388 -22.08 -42.07 3.79
CA ARG A 388 -23.37 -42.21 3.11
C ARG A 388 -23.57 -43.61 2.57
N ALA A 389 -22.53 -44.22 2.00
CA ALA A 389 -22.58 -45.59 1.50
C ALA A 389 -22.74 -46.62 2.63
N GLU A 390 -22.07 -46.44 3.77
CA GLU A 390 -22.19 -47.30 4.95
C GLU A 390 -23.56 -47.15 5.61
N ARG A 391 -24.07 -45.92 5.81
CA ARG A 391 -25.44 -45.70 6.30
C ARG A 391 -26.49 -46.23 5.32
N ALA A 392 -26.24 -46.15 4.02
CA ALA A 392 -27.09 -46.78 3.02
C ALA A 392 -27.06 -48.32 3.15
N ALA A 393 -25.89 -48.92 3.35
CA ALA A 393 -25.75 -50.37 3.55
C ALA A 393 -26.38 -50.86 4.87
N GLU A 394 -26.23 -50.12 5.97
CA GLU A 394 -26.91 -50.39 7.25
C GLU A 394 -28.42 -50.25 7.11
N SER A 395 -28.91 -49.20 6.45
CA SER A 395 -30.35 -49.03 6.20
C SER A 395 -30.92 -50.13 5.31
N VAL A 396 -30.13 -50.69 4.38
CA VAL A 396 -30.52 -51.84 3.56
C VAL A 396 -30.50 -53.14 4.36
N GLY A 397 -29.59 -53.29 5.34
CA GLY A 397 -29.57 -54.41 6.29
C GLY A 397 -30.78 -54.41 7.21
N GLU A 398 -31.08 -53.26 7.83
CA GLU A 398 -32.25 -53.06 8.70
C GLU A 398 -33.57 -53.19 7.92
N ALA A 399 -33.63 -52.69 6.68
CA ALA A 399 -34.79 -52.86 5.80
C ALA A 399 -34.99 -54.31 5.36
N LYS A 400 -33.92 -55.10 5.20
CA LYS A 400 -34.01 -56.53 4.83
C LYS A 400 -34.50 -57.40 5.99
N ASP A 401 -34.05 -57.10 7.21
CA ASP A 401 -34.48 -57.82 8.43
C ASP A 401 -35.92 -57.44 8.83
N ALA A 402 -36.31 -56.16 8.63
CA ALA A 402 -37.69 -55.72 8.77
C ALA A 402 -38.61 -56.30 7.67
N ALA A 403 -38.13 -56.42 6.43
CA ALA A 403 -38.90 -57.01 5.33
C ALA A 403 -39.16 -58.52 5.53
N LEU A 404 -38.20 -59.29 6.05
CA LEU A 404 -38.41 -60.71 6.34
C LEU A 404 -39.43 -60.96 7.45
N ALA A 405 -39.61 -60.01 8.38
CA ALA A 405 -40.64 -60.08 9.42
C ALA A 405 -42.03 -59.61 8.93
N LEU A 406 -42.09 -58.78 7.88
CA LEU A 406 -43.32 -58.22 7.33
C LEU A 406 -43.90 -59.05 6.16
N VAL A 407 -43.07 -59.87 5.49
CA VAL A 407 -43.45 -60.72 4.35
C VAL A 407 -44.46 -61.81 4.73
N ASP A 408 -44.39 -62.38 5.93
CA ASP A 408 -45.33 -63.41 6.39
C ASP A 408 -46.74 -62.85 6.73
N GLU A 409 -46.87 -61.55 6.98
CA GLU A 409 -48.12 -60.94 7.46
C GLU A 409 -48.87 -60.13 6.38
N LEU A 410 -48.22 -59.75 5.27
CA LEU A 410 -48.77 -58.86 4.23
C LEU A 410 -49.07 -59.50 2.87
N GLU A 411 -48.71 -60.76 2.61
CA GLU A 411 -48.95 -61.40 1.30
C GLU A 411 -50.43 -61.53 0.90
N LEU A 412 -51.38 -61.42 1.84
CA LEU A 412 -52.82 -61.55 1.53
C LEU A 412 -53.59 -60.21 1.41
N ALA A 413 -52.99 -59.08 1.80
CA ALA A 413 -53.67 -57.77 1.83
C ALA A 413 -53.05 -56.72 0.87
N ARG A 414 -51.91 -57.04 0.25
CA ARG A 414 -51.07 -56.11 -0.52
C ARG A 414 -51.40 -56.04 -2.03
N ASP A 415 -51.86 -57.13 -2.64
CA ASP A 415 -52.04 -57.20 -4.10
C ASP A 415 -53.14 -56.26 -4.64
N GLU A 416 -54.15 -55.93 -3.84
CA GLU A 416 -55.26 -55.06 -4.27
C GLU A 416 -54.97 -53.55 -4.09
N ALA A 417 -54.07 -53.18 -3.16
CA ALA A 417 -53.77 -51.78 -2.84
C ALA A 417 -52.56 -51.19 -3.60
N GLU A 418 -51.62 -52.02 -4.07
CA GLU A 418 -50.40 -51.57 -4.77
C GLU A 418 -50.66 -51.08 -6.21
N GLN A 419 -51.62 -51.66 -6.93
CA GLN A 419 -51.88 -51.28 -8.33
C GLN A 419 -52.46 -49.87 -8.50
N GLN A 420 -53.21 -49.36 -7.52
CA GLN A 420 -53.72 -47.99 -7.58
C GLN A 420 -52.63 -46.96 -7.25
N ARG A 421 -51.80 -47.19 -6.22
CA ARG A 421 -50.81 -46.21 -5.72
C ARG A 421 -49.69 -45.92 -6.71
N ASP A 422 -49.25 -46.93 -7.47
CA ASP A 422 -48.17 -46.81 -8.47
C ASP A 422 -48.59 -46.06 -9.75
N ARG A 423 -49.89 -45.89 -10.01
CA ARG A 423 -50.38 -45.06 -11.13
C ARG A 423 -50.35 -43.58 -10.74
N TYR A 424 -50.80 -43.26 -9.52
CA TYR A 424 -50.84 -41.88 -8.99
C TYR A 424 -49.45 -41.25 -8.81
N GLN A 425 -48.47 -41.97 -8.26
CA GLN A 425 -47.12 -41.40 -8.04
C GLN A 425 -46.38 -41.06 -9.34
N ARG A 426 -46.61 -41.82 -10.42
CA ARG A 426 -45.94 -41.57 -11.71
C ARG A 426 -46.50 -40.38 -12.47
N GLU A 427 -47.79 -40.07 -12.34
CA GLU A 427 -48.38 -38.88 -12.94
C GLU A 427 -48.09 -37.62 -12.11
N TYR A 428 -48.06 -37.73 -10.78
CA TYR A 428 -47.67 -36.65 -9.87
C TYR A 428 -46.22 -36.20 -10.07
N LEU A 429 -45.26 -37.14 -10.18
CA LEU A 429 -43.85 -36.83 -10.43
C LEU A 429 -43.63 -36.15 -11.80
N ARG A 430 -44.40 -36.53 -12.84
CA ARG A 430 -44.36 -35.88 -14.16
C ARG A 430 -44.93 -34.46 -14.14
N ALA A 431 -45.94 -34.20 -13.31
CA ALA A 431 -46.48 -32.85 -13.10
C ALA A 431 -45.49 -31.95 -12.34
N LEU A 432 -44.78 -32.49 -11.34
CA LEU A 432 -43.69 -31.80 -10.65
C LEU A 432 -42.51 -31.49 -11.60
N GLU A 433 -42.11 -32.43 -12.44
CA GLU A 433 -41.08 -32.22 -13.49
C GLU A 433 -41.50 -31.12 -14.47
N ALA A 434 -42.77 -31.09 -14.89
CA ALA A 434 -43.30 -30.02 -15.74
C ALA A 434 -43.33 -28.68 -15.01
N LYS A 435 -43.67 -28.64 -13.71
CA LYS A 435 -43.60 -27.44 -12.87
C LYS A 435 -42.18 -26.90 -12.78
N PHE A 436 -41.18 -27.74 -12.53
CA PHE A 436 -39.78 -27.30 -12.48
C PHE A 436 -39.28 -26.86 -13.85
N LEU A 437 -39.62 -27.58 -14.93
CA LEU A 437 -39.21 -27.22 -16.29
C LEU A 437 -39.84 -25.90 -16.76
N ILE A 438 -41.14 -25.68 -16.50
CA ILE A 438 -41.83 -24.43 -16.86
C ILE A 438 -41.34 -23.28 -15.97
N THR A 439 -41.21 -23.50 -14.67
CA THR A 439 -40.68 -22.47 -13.74
C THR A 439 -39.26 -22.08 -14.13
N ASP A 440 -38.36 -23.02 -14.42
CA ASP A 440 -36.99 -22.71 -14.87
C ASP A 440 -36.96 -22.02 -16.25
N MET A 441 -37.83 -22.42 -17.18
CA MET A 441 -37.94 -21.78 -18.50
C MET A 441 -38.41 -20.32 -18.41
N PHE A 442 -39.29 -19.99 -17.46
CA PHE A 442 -39.83 -18.63 -17.31
C PHE A 442 -39.10 -17.79 -16.25
N GLN A 443 -38.42 -18.39 -15.26
CA GLN A 443 -37.52 -17.68 -14.34
C GLN A 443 -36.23 -17.21 -15.00
N ALA A 444 -35.83 -17.81 -16.13
CA ALA A 444 -34.75 -17.28 -16.97
C ALA A 444 -35.12 -15.94 -17.65
N VAL A 445 -36.38 -15.50 -17.56
CA VAL A 445 -36.90 -14.26 -18.11
C VAL A 445 -37.47 -13.43 -16.95
N ASP A 446 -36.56 -12.91 -16.12
CA ASP A 446 -36.91 -12.03 -14.99
C ASP A 446 -37.49 -10.71 -15.54
N PRO A 447 -38.72 -10.29 -15.18
CA PRO A 447 -39.34 -9.06 -15.67
C PRO A 447 -38.44 -7.81 -15.53
N ILE A 448 -37.58 -7.78 -14.50
CA ILE A 448 -36.61 -6.70 -14.26
C ILE A 448 -35.58 -6.61 -15.40
N SER A 449 -35.24 -7.74 -16.03
CA SER A 449 -34.27 -7.85 -17.13
C SER A 449 -34.86 -7.60 -18.53
N VAL A 450 -36.19 -7.47 -18.63
CA VAL A 450 -36.97 -7.48 -19.90
C VAL A 450 -37.75 -6.17 -20.10
N ASP A 451 -37.43 -5.15 -19.31
CA ASP A 451 -38.05 -3.84 -19.43
C ASP A 451 -37.79 -3.28 -20.86
N GLY A 452 -38.85 -3.22 -21.69
CA GLY A 452 -38.78 -2.84 -23.11
C GLY A 452 -38.77 -3.96 -24.15
N ALA A 453 -38.76 -5.24 -23.79
CA ALA A 453 -38.92 -6.32 -24.79
C ALA A 453 -40.40 -6.61 -25.08
N ASP A 454 -40.70 -6.99 -26.32
CA ASP A 454 -42.04 -7.42 -26.74
C ASP A 454 -42.43 -8.75 -26.06
N THR A 455 -43.03 -8.67 -24.87
CA THR A 455 -43.53 -9.82 -24.09
C THR A 455 -44.71 -10.52 -24.77
N SER A 456 -45.21 -10.00 -25.90
CA SER A 456 -46.33 -10.60 -26.64
C SER A 456 -46.00 -11.98 -27.19
N LEU A 457 -44.74 -12.27 -27.53
CA LEU A 457 -44.34 -13.61 -27.98
C LEU A 457 -44.40 -14.61 -26.82
N LEU A 458 -43.90 -14.22 -25.64
CA LEU A 458 -43.95 -15.06 -24.45
C LEU A 458 -45.40 -15.30 -23.98
N ARG A 459 -46.22 -14.26 -24.01
CA ARG A 459 -47.67 -14.35 -23.72
C ARG A 459 -48.37 -15.30 -24.68
N ARG A 460 -48.12 -15.20 -26.00
CA ARG A 460 -48.69 -16.13 -26.99
C ARG A 460 -48.24 -17.58 -26.78
N VAL A 461 -47.00 -17.79 -26.34
CA VAL A 461 -46.49 -19.13 -25.99
C VAL A 461 -47.17 -19.68 -24.74
N LEU A 462 -47.36 -18.85 -23.71
CA LEU A 462 -48.08 -19.19 -22.49
C LEU A 462 -49.55 -19.52 -22.77
N GLU A 463 -50.26 -18.67 -23.52
CA GLU A 463 -51.66 -18.89 -23.93
C GLU A 463 -51.83 -20.17 -24.77
N ARG A 464 -50.82 -20.53 -25.56
CA ARG A 464 -50.82 -21.78 -26.35
C ARG A 464 -50.55 -22.99 -25.46
N ALA A 465 -49.61 -22.88 -24.52
CA ALA A 465 -49.29 -23.93 -23.56
C ALA A 465 -50.49 -24.22 -22.64
N GLU A 466 -51.14 -23.17 -22.13
CA GLU A 466 -52.35 -23.23 -21.31
C GLU A 466 -53.47 -23.97 -22.04
N ARG A 467 -53.82 -23.55 -23.27
CA ARG A 467 -54.83 -24.23 -24.10
C ARG A 467 -54.49 -25.69 -24.35
N SER A 468 -53.24 -26.00 -24.69
CA SER A 468 -52.82 -27.38 -24.95
C SER A 468 -52.91 -28.29 -23.72
N ILE A 469 -52.92 -27.70 -22.53
CA ILE A 469 -53.05 -28.43 -21.27
C ILE A 469 -54.52 -28.62 -20.91
N VAL A 470 -55.33 -27.57 -21.02
CA VAL A 470 -56.78 -27.57 -20.77
C VAL A 470 -57.55 -28.49 -21.74
N GLU A 471 -57.10 -28.62 -22.99
CA GLU A 471 -57.78 -29.45 -24.02
C GLU A 471 -57.53 -30.97 -23.90
N ARG A 472 -56.69 -31.45 -22.96
CA ARG A 472 -56.50 -32.91 -22.77
C ARG A 472 -57.58 -33.47 -21.85
N GLU A 473 -58.43 -34.36 -22.36
CA GLU A 473 -59.48 -35.03 -21.58
C GLU A 473 -58.92 -35.87 -20.40
N ALA A 474 -59.65 -35.82 -19.28
CA ALA A 474 -59.51 -36.60 -18.04
C ALA A 474 -58.09 -36.62 -17.45
N ARG A 475 -57.76 -35.58 -16.68
CA ARG A 475 -56.61 -35.59 -15.75
C ARG A 475 -57.07 -35.72 -14.32
N ASP A 476 -56.20 -36.30 -13.51
CA ASP A 476 -56.33 -36.27 -12.07
C ASP A 476 -56.49 -34.82 -11.57
N PRO A 477 -57.51 -34.50 -10.74
CA PRO A 477 -57.72 -33.16 -10.18
C PRO A 477 -56.46 -32.55 -9.51
N TRP A 478 -55.62 -33.37 -8.90
CA TRP A 478 -54.37 -32.95 -8.23
C TRP A 478 -53.27 -32.56 -9.22
N VAL A 479 -53.25 -33.18 -10.41
CA VAL A 479 -52.31 -32.80 -11.48
C VAL A 479 -52.79 -31.54 -12.18
N ASP A 480 -54.10 -31.37 -12.38
CA ASP A 480 -54.66 -30.19 -13.04
C ASP A 480 -54.47 -28.93 -12.19
N VAL A 481 -54.72 -29.02 -10.88
CA VAL A 481 -54.55 -27.88 -9.96
C VAL A 481 -53.10 -27.40 -9.88
N GLU A 482 -52.13 -28.32 -9.89
CA GLU A 482 -50.70 -28.00 -9.85
C GLU A 482 -50.22 -27.34 -11.15
N LEU A 483 -50.72 -27.77 -12.31
CA LEU A 483 -50.38 -27.12 -13.58
C LEU A 483 -50.99 -25.72 -13.68
N ARG A 484 -52.24 -25.54 -13.23
CA ARG A 484 -52.90 -24.23 -13.22
C ARG A 484 -52.24 -23.26 -12.25
N SER A 485 -51.76 -23.72 -11.09
CA SER A 485 -51.03 -22.87 -10.14
C SER A 485 -49.73 -22.32 -10.75
N VAL A 486 -49.01 -23.12 -11.55
CA VAL A 486 -47.82 -22.68 -12.29
C VAL A 486 -48.17 -21.62 -13.33
N PHE A 487 -49.24 -21.81 -14.10
CA PHE A 487 -49.69 -20.80 -15.06
C PHE A 487 -50.05 -19.49 -14.37
N ALA A 488 -50.82 -19.56 -13.29
CA ALA A 488 -51.21 -18.38 -12.53
C ALA A 488 -50.00 -17.62 -11.96
N ALA A 489 -49.05 -18.31 -11.34
CA ALA A 489 -47.80 -17.71 -10.86
C ALA A 489 -47.00 -17.07 -12.01
N THR A 490 -46.99 -17.71 -13.17
CA THR A 490 -46.28 -17.20 -14.36
C THR A 490 -46.94 -15.94 -14.92
N TYR A 491 -48.27 -15.93 -15.09
CA TYR A 491 -49.01 -14.73 -15.52
C TYR A 491 -48.86 -13.58 -14.51
N ALA A 492 -48.90 -13.88 -13.21
CA ALA A 492 -48.69 -12.89 -12.16
C ALA A 492 -47.28 -12.26 -12.21
N ASN A 493 -46.24 -13.06 -12.47
CA ASN A 493 -44.88 -12.55 -12.66
C ASN A 493 -44.76 -11.62 -13.88
N PHE A 494 -45.55 -11.85 -14.94
CA PHE A 494 -45.63 -10.94 -16.10
C PHE A 494 -46.56 -9.75 -15.92
N GLY A 495 -47.12 -9.55 -14.72
CA GLY A 495 -48.01 -8.44 -14.39
C GLY A 495 -49.46 -8.62 -14.86
N ASP A 496 -49.82 -9.79 -15.40
CA ASP A 496 -51.20 -10.10 -15.82
C ASP A 496 -51.98 -10.71 -14.64
N HIS A 497 -52.21 -9.87 -13.62
CA HIS A 497 -52.82 -10.28 -12.36
C HIS A 497 -54.28 -10.70 -12.50
N GLU A 498 -55.02 -10.12 -13.46
CA GLU A 498 -56.40 -10.52 -13.79
C GLU A 498 -56.42 -11.93 -14.36
N ARG A 499 -55.54 -12.26 -15.33
CA ARG A 499 -55.50 -13.62 -15.86
C ARG A 499 -55.09 -14.64 -14.81
N ALA A 500 -54.13 -14.29 -13.95
CA ALA A 500 -53.73 -15.14 -12.83
C ALA A 500 -54.91 -15.39 -11.87
N ARG A 501 -55.69 -14.35 -11.56
CA ARG A 501 -56.91 -14.43 -10.74
C ARG A 501 -57.93 -15.41 -11.34
N GLU A 502 -58.27 -15.25 -12.62
CA GLU A 502 -59.24 -16.13 -13.31
C GLU A 502 -58.82 -17.61 -13.26
N ILE A 503 -57.54 -17.89 -13.50
CA ILE A 503 -57.00 -19.26 -13.47
C ILE A 503 -57.10 -19.84 -12.06
N LEU A 504 -56.75 -19.06 -11.03
CA LEU A 504 -56.81 -19.50 -9.63
C LEU A 504 -58.24 -19.71 -9.14
N GLU A 505 -59.17 -18.83 -9.49
CA GLU A 505 -60.59 -18.99 -9.16
C GLU A 505 -61.15 -20.28 -9.77
N THR A 506 -60.83 -20.55 -11.04
CA THR A 506 -61.25 -21.77 -11.72
C THR A 506 -60.60 -23.01 -11.10
N ALA A 507 -59.29 -22.95 -10.79
CA ALA A 507 -58.57 -24.04 -10.15
C ALA A 507 -59.14 -24.39 -8.76
N ILE A 508 -59.47 -23.36 -7.95
CA ILE A 508 -60.09 -23.54 -6.63
C ILE A 508 -61.48 -24.15 -6.78
N ALA A 509 -62.30 -23.68 -7.72
CA ALA A 509 -63.65 -24.17 -7.95
C ALA A 509 -63.67 -25.65 -8.38
N ASP A 510 -62.75 -26.02 -9.29
CA ASP A 510 -62.64 -27.38 -9.80
C ASP A 510 -62.04 -28.34 -8.77
N PHE A 511 -61.10 -27.87 -7.95
CA PHE A 511 -60.38 -28.72 -6.99
C PHE A 511 -61.10 -28.88 -5.65
N ALA A 512 -61.82 -27.85 -5.17
CA ALA A 512 -62.46 -27.86 -3.85
C ALA A 512 -63.40 -29.07 -3.58
N PRO A 513 -64.18 -29.61 -4.54
CA PRO A 513 -65.00 -30.80 -4.33
C PRO A 513 -64.21 -32.09 -4.05
N HIS A 514 -62.93 -32.11 -4.44
CA HIS A 514 -62.04 -33.26 -4.31
C HIS A 514 -61.08 -33.15 -3.11
N ALA A 515 -61.04 -31.98 -2.48
CA ALA A 515 -60.16 -31.65 -1.37
C ALA A 515 -60.84 -31.92 -0.01
N GLU A 516 -60.07 -32.33 0.99
CA GLU A 516 -60.57 -32.40 2.37
C GLU A 516 -60.84 -30.99 2.93
N GLU A 517 -61.65 -30.88 3.98
CA GLU A 517 -62.08 -29.60 4.59
C GLU A 517 -60.90 -28.72 5.07
N ARG A 518 -59.69 -29.30 5.21
CA ARG A 518 -58.44 -28.62 5.59
C ARG A 518 -57.27 -28.96 4.66
N ASP A 519 -57.54 -28.99 3.37
CA ASP A 519 -56.52 -29.26 2.37
C ASP A 519 -55.49 -28.12 2.26
N ALA A 520 -54.22 -28.46 2.46
CA ALA A 520 -53.12 -27.50 2.41
C ALA A 520 -52.95 -26.88 1.01
N THR A 521 -53.23 -27.63 -0.05
CA THR A 521 -53.15 -27.17 -1.45
C THR A 521 -54.22 -26.13 -1.71
N LEU A 522 -55.45 -26.37 -1.22
CA LEU A 522 -56.56 -25.43 -1.37
C LEU A 522 -56.30 -24.12 -0.62
N LEU A 523 -55.66 -24.20 0.56
CA LEU A 523 -55.25 -23.03 1.33
C LEU A 523 -54.18 -22.21 0.59
N ASP A 524 -53.16 -22.87 0.04
CA ASP A 524 -52.10 -22.21 -0.73
C ASP A 524 -52.65 -21.50 -1.98
N LEU A 525 -53.57 -22.12 -2.72
CA LEU A 525 -54.23 -21.50 -3.88
C LEU A 525 -55.01 -20.23 -3.49
N ARG A 526 -55.70 -20.25 -2.35
CA ARG A 526 -56.44 -19.08 -1.86
C ARG A 526 -55.50 -17.94 -1.45
N ILE A 527 -54.33 -18.26 -0.91
CA ILE A 527 -53.30 -17.26 -0.58
C ILE A 527 -52.73 -16.64 -1.87
N GLU A 528 -52.45 -17.45 -2.90
CA GLU A 528 -52.01 -16.94 -4.20
C GLU A 528 -53.10 -16.12 -4.92
N LEU A 529 -54.37 -16.51 -4.80
CA LEU A 529 -55.49 -15.73 -5.31
C LEU A 529 -55.57 -14.35 -4.63
N ALA A 530 -55.42 -14.32 -3.30
CA ALA A 530 -55.35 -13.06 -2.57
C ALA A 530 -54.17 -12.20 -3.02
N SER A 531 -53.01 -12.81 -3.29
CA SER A 531 -51.85 -12.11 -3.84
C SER A 531 -52.15 -11.47 -5.20
N ALA A 532 -52.79 -12.21 -6.11
CA ALA A 532 -53.18 -11.72 -7.42
C ALA A 532 -54.17 -10.54 -7.31
N MET A 533 -55.16 -10.62 -6.41
CA MET A 533 -56.11 -9.53 -6.16
C MET A 533 -55.45 -8.27 -5.60
N VAL A 534 -54.52 -8.41 -4.63
CA VAL A 534 -53.79 -7.27 -4.05
C VAL A 534 -52.93 -6.57 -5.10
N LEU A 535 -52.20 -7.32 -5.92
CA LEU A 535 -51.35 -6.74 -6.97
C LEU A 535 -52.17 -6.19 -8.15
N GLY A 536 -53.28 -6.83 -8.49
CA GLY A 536 -54.21 -6.40 -9.54
C GLY A 536 -55.08 -5.19 -9.18
N GLY A 537 -55.10 -4.79 -7.90
CA GLY A 537 -55.86 -3.63 -7.42
C GLY A 537 -57.30 -3.91 -6.99
N ALA A 538 -57.72 -5.19 -6.96
CA ALA A 538 -59.02 -5.63 -6.45
C ALA A 538 -59.01 -5.68 -4.91
N TYR A 539 -58.84 -4.53 -4.27
CA TYR A 539 -58.56 -4.42 -2.84
C TYR A 539 -59.71 -4.89 -1.94
N GLU A 540 -60.96 -4.64 -2.33
CA GLU A 540 -62.14 -5.05 -1.55
C GLU A 540 -62.27 -6.59 -1.50
N ASP A 541 -62.20 -7.24 -2.66
CA ASP A 541 -62.22 -8.70 -2.78
C ASP A 541 -61.06 -9.36 -2.01
N ALA A 542 -59.87 -8.76 -2.10
CA ALA A 542 -58.69 -9.22 -1.37
C ALA A 542 -58.88 -9.14 0.15
N GLU A 543 -59.47 -8.05 0.65
CA GLU A 543 -59.72 -7.86 2.08
C GLU A 543 -60.69 -8.92 2.62
N GLU A 544 -61.77 -9.19 1.89
CA GLU A 544 -62.74 -10.23 2.24
C GLU A 544 -62.10 -11.62 2.24
N LEU A 545 -61.34 -11.96 1.18
CA LEU A 545 -60.68 -13.25 1.08
C LEU A 545 -59.65 -13.47 2.18
N LEU A 546 -58.80 -12.48 2.46
CA LEU A 546 -57.78 -12.55 3.52
C LEU A 546 -58.41 -12.69 4.90
N ALA A 547 -59.52 -11.99 5.17
CA ALA A 547 -60.27 -12.13 6.41
C ALA A 547 -60.87 -13.55 6.58
N ARG A 548 -61.33 -14.16 5.49
CA ARG A 548 -61.89 -15.51 5.48
C ARG A 548 -60.84 -16.59 5.70
N ILE A 549 -59.67 -16.49 5.08
CA ILE A 549 -58.64 -17.55 5.18
C ILE A 549 -57.80 -17.44 6.45
N LEU A 550 -57.70 -16.28 7.09
CA LEU A 550 -56.86 -16.09 8.28
C LEU A 550 -57.14 -17.12 9.41
N PRO A 551 -58.39 -17.43 9.77
CA PRO A 551 -58.68 -18.50 10.74
C PRO A 551 -58.21 -19.89 10.29
N GLU A 552 -58.33 -20.20 8.99
CA GLU A 552 -57.85 -21.46 8.40
C GLU A 552 -56.33 -21.57 8.51
N VAL A 553 -55.61 -20.47 8.22
CA VAL A 553 -54.15 -20.38 8.32
C VAL A 553 -53.68 -20.53 9.78
N VAL A 554 -54.40 -19.97 10.75
CA VAL A 554 -54.12 -20.17 12.18
C VAL A 554 -54.29 -21.65 12.57
N ALA A 555 -55.32 -22.30 12.04
CA ALA A 555 -55.67 -23.69 12.39
C ALA A 555 -54.76 -24.74 11.73
N SER A 556 -54.14 -24.44 10.58
CA SER A 556 -53.41 -25.43 9.77
C SER A 556 -51.96 -25.70 10.18
N GLY A 557 -51.33 -24.83 10.99
CA GLY A 557 -49.91 -25.02 11.34
C GLY A 557 -49.39 -24.21 12.53
N GLY A 558 -50.27 -23.68 13.38
CA GLY A 558 -49.89 -22.75 14.44
C GLY A 558 -49.43 -21.39 13.90
N GLY A 559 -49.22 -20.43 14.80
CA GLY A 559 -48.88 -19.04 14.46
C GLY A 559 -47.56 -18.82 13.71
N GLU A 560 -46.78 -19.87 13.47
CA GLU A 560 -45.43 -19.83 12.87
C GLU A 560 -45.36 -20.49 11.47
N SER A 561 -46.50 -20.77 10.83
CA SER A 561 -46.53 -21.41 9.50
C SER A 561 -46.09 -20.47 8.36
N ARG A 562 -45.58 -21.03 7.25
CA ARG A 562 -45.28 -20.26 6.02
C ARG A 562 -46.52 -19.52 5.49
N ALA A 563 -47.67 -20.18 5.53
CA ALA A 563 -48.96 -19.60 5.16
C ALA A 563 -49.30 -18.37 6.02
N MET A 564 -48.99 -18.39 7.33
CA MET A 564 -49.17 -17.24 8.22
C MET A 564 -48.30 -16.05 7.80
N MET A 565 -47.01 -16.27 7.55
CA MET A 565 -46.11 -15.19 7.10
C MET A 565 -46.61 -14.55 5.81
N ARG A 566 -46.95 -15.36 4.80
CA ARG A 566 -47.43 -14.86 3.51
C ARG A 566 -48.74 -14.09 3.64
N THR A 567 -49.68 -14.59 4.45
CA THR A 567 -50.97 -13.93 4.69
C THR A 567 -50.79 -12.58 5.39
N LEU A 568 -49.90 -12.48 6.38
CA LEU A 568 -49.59 -11.21 7.05
C LEU A 568 -48.93 -10.21 6.12
N GLU A 569 -48.00 -10.65 5.25
CA GLU A 569 -47.37 -9.80 4.24
C GLU A 569 -48.41 -9.24 3.25
N LEU A 570 -49.35 -10.06 2.78
CA LEU A 570 -50.41 -9.61 1.86
C LEU A 570 -51.36 -8.61 2.53
N ARG A 571 -51.74 -8.86 3.80
CA ARG A 571 -52.54 -7.91 4.58
C ARG A 571 -51.81 -6.59 4.78
N ALA A 572 -50.50 -6.64 5.05
CA ALA A 572 -49.69 -5.43 5.19
C ALA A 572 -49.61 -4.63 3.89
N GLU A 573 -49.38 -5.30 2.76
CA GLU A 573 -49.34 -4.67 1.44
C GLU A 573 -50.70 -4.04 1.06
N LEU A 574 -51.80 -4.75 1.29
CA LEU A 574 -53.15 -4.24 1.08
C LEU A 574 -53.44 -3.02 1.95
N ALA A 575 -53.05 -3.07 3.22
CA ALA A 575 -53.20 -1.95 4.15
C ALA A 575 -52.38 -0.73 3.69
N ALA A 576 -51.15 -0.94 3.19
CA ALA A 576 -50.31 0.14 2.67
C ALA A 576 -50.93 0.79 1.43
N ARG A 577 -51.40 0.00 0.46
CA ARG A 577 -52.05 0.49 -0.78
C ARG A 577 -53.36 1.24 -0.54
N THR A 578 -54.07 0.89 0.53
CA THR A 578 -55.30 1.57 0.96
C THR A 578 -55.05 2.71 1.95
N GLY A 579 -53.79 3.10 2.19
CA GLY A 579 -53.40 4.23 3.04
C GLY A 579 -53.46 3.97 4.55
N ARG A 580 -53.70 2.73 4.98
CA ARG A 580 -53.77 2.32 6.39
C ARG A 580 -52.41 1.92 6.94
N MET A 581 -51.47 2.86 6.93
CA MET A 581 -50.05 2.56 7.21
C MET A 581 -49.78 1.97 8.60
N ARG A 582 -50.53 2.37 9.64
CA ARG A 582 -50.39 1.75 10.97
C ARG A 582 -50.69 0.25 10.97
N ALA A 583 -51.70 -0.19 10.22
CA ALA A 583 -52.04 -1.61 10.10
C ALA A 583 -50.98 -2.34 9.28
N ALA A 584 -50.48 -1.71 8.21
CA ALA A 584 -49.40 -2.25 7.38
C ALA A 584 -48.14 -2.54 8.20
N LEU A 585 -47.68 -1.56 8.99
CA LEU A 585 -46.48 -1.73 9.82
C LEU A 585 -46.68 -2.76 10.95
N ALA A 586 -47.90 -2.89 11.48
CA ALA A 586 -48.20 -3.87 12.52
C ALA A 586 -48.17 -5.31 11.96
N ASP A 587 -48.87 -5.58 10.86
CA ASP A 587 -48.87 -6.90 10.23
C ASP A 587 -47.48 -7.23 9.64
N GLY A 588 -46.80 -6.24 9.04
CA GLY A 588 -45.45 -6.39 8.51
C GLY A 588 -44.40 -6.67 9.58
N GLY A 589 -44.46 -5.97 10.72
CA GLY A 589 -43.60 -6.25 11.88
C GLY A 589 -43.79 -7.66 12.42
N ARG A 590 -45.05 -8.10 12.55
CA ARG A 590 -45.37 -9.46 12.97
C ARG A 590 -44.89 -10.51 11.96
N ALA A 591 -45.02 -10.26 10.67
CA ALA A 591 -44.47 -11.14 9.63
C ALA A 591 -42.94 -11.28 9.78
N LEU A 592 -42.23 -10.17 9.99
CA LEU A 592 -40.78 -10.19 10.19
C LEU A 592 -40.37 -10.97 11.46
N GLU A 593 -41.09 -10.82 12.57
CA GLU A 593 -40.85 -11.59 13.79
C GLU A 593 -40.97 -13.10 13.55
N LEU A 594 -41.96 -13.53 12.76
CA LEU A 594 -42.11 -14.93 12.38
C LEU A 594 -40.99 -15.41 11.47
N HIS A 595 -40.56 -14.60 10.50
CA HIS A 595 -39.39 -14.94 9.68
C HIS A 595 -38.13 -15.10 10.53
N ARG A 596 -37.93 -14.23 11.54
CA ARG A 596 -36.82 -14.34 12.49
C ARG A 596 -36.92 -15.59 13.36
N SER A 597 -38.11 -15.95 13.87
CA SER A 597 -38.25 -17.14 14.72
C SER A 597 -38.05 -18.45 13.95
N VAL A 598 -38.55 -18.52 12.72
CA VAL A 598 -38.53 -19.77 11.92
C VAL A 598 -37.24 -19.93 11.12
N TYR A 599 -36.74 -18.87 10.51
CA TYR A 599 -35.58 -18.93 9.62
C TYR A 599 -34.31 -18.34 10.23
N GLY A 600 -34.40 -17.64 11.37
CA GLY A 600 -33.29 -16.96 12.00
C GLY A 600 -32.98 -15.59 11.40
N ASP A 601 -32.25 -14.77 12.14
CA ASP A 601 -31.96 -13.37 11.79
C ASP A 601 -31.08 -13.21 10.54
N THR A 602 -30.31 -14.23 10.17
CA THR A 602 -29.33 -14.17 9.07
C THR A 602 -29.79 -14.87 7.79
N SER A 603 -31.04 -15.34 7.74
CA SER A 603 -31.58 -16.01 6.56
C SER A 603 -31.95 -15.02 5.46
N SER A 604 -31.72 -15.40 4.20
CA SER A 604 -32.17 -14.63 3.03
C SER A 604 -33.68 -14.36 3.07
N ARG A 605 -34.50 -15.29 3.59
CA ARG A 605 -35.96 -15.09 3.73
C ARG A 605 -36.30 -13.95 4.70
N THR A 606 -35.58 -13.91 5.83
CA THR A 606 -35.70 -12.84 6.82
C THR A 606 -35.26 -11.50 6.23
N ALA A 607 -34.18 -11.50 5.43
CA ALA A 607 -33.70 -10.30 4.75
C ALA A 607 -34.71 -9.76 3.71
N VAL A 608 -35.43 -10.61 2.97
CA VAL A 608 -36.53 -10.19 2.09
C VAL A 608 -37.64 -9.51 2.89
N ALA A 609 -38.04 -10.11 4.03
CA ALA A 609 -39.07 -9.55 4.90
C ALA A 609 -38.67 -8.18 5.48
N MET A 610 -37.40 -8.02 5.92
CA MET A 610 -36.83 -6.74 6.35
C MET A 610 -36.92 -5.69 5.24
N GLY A 611 -36.59 -6.06 4.00
CA GLY A 611 -36.70 -5.17 2.85
C GLY A 611 -38.13 -4.70 2.61
N ARG A 612 -39.12 -5.61 2.63
CA ARG A 612 -40.54 -5.25 2.45
C ARG A 612 -41.01 -4.27 3.53
N LEU A 613 -40.70 -4.57 4.80
CA LEU A 613 -41.06 -3.70 5.92
C LEU A 613 -40.35 -2.34 5.84
N SER A 614 -39.09 -2.31 5.41
CA SER A 614 -38.36 -1.07 5.11
C SER A 614 -39.10 -0.20 4.09
N GLY A 615 -39.61 -0.80 3.01
CA GLY A 615 -40.41 -0.09 2.01
C GLY A 615 -41.71 0.51 2.56
N TRP A 616 -42.40 -0.19 3.47
CA TRP A 616 -43.58 0.37 4.13
C TRP A 616 -43.22 1.51 5.10
N TYR A 617 -42.11 1.42 5.85
CA TYR A 617 -41.62 2.53 6.66
C TYR A 617 -41.23 3.75 5.81
N GLU A 618 -40.66 3.51 4.63
CA GLU A 618 -40.34 4.56 3.66
C GLU A 618 -41.61 5.28 3.19
N LEU A 619 -42.67 4.53 2.86
CA LEU A 619 -43.98 5.10 2.48
C LEU A 619 -44.68 5.85 3.64
N ASP A 620 -44.49 5.44 4.89
CA ASP A 620 -44.97 6.17 6.08
C ASP A 620 -44.18 7.47 6.33
N GLY A 621 -43.02 7.63 5.69
CA GLY A 621 -42.10 8.76 5.91
C GLY A 621 -41.16 8.58 7.11
N ARG A 622 -41.10 7.39 7.73
CA ARG A 622 -40.15 7.07 8.81
C ARG A 622 -38.84 6.55 8.23
N LEU A 623 -38.12 7.45 7.56
CA LEU A 623 -36.96 7.11 6.76
C LEU A 623 -35.79 6.50 7.56
N GLU A 624 -35.61 6.88 8.83
CA GLU A 624 -34.55 6.32 9.68
C GLU A 624 -34.81 4.83 9.99
N ARG A 625 -36.07 4.47 10.29
CA ARG A 625 -36.45 3.07 10.48
C ARG A 625 -36.37 2.27 9.19
N ALA A 626 -36.70 2.91 8.07
CA ALA A 626 -36.53 2.29 6.76
C ALA A 626 -35.04 2.00 6.47
N GLU A 627 -34.14 2.94 6.79
CA GLU A 627 -32.69 2.80 6.60
C GLU A 627 -32.11 1.69 7.49
N GLU A 628 -32.51 1.60 8.75
CA GLU A 628 -32.08 0.55 9.68
C GLU A 628 -32.35 -0.85 9.09
N LEU A 629 -33.60 -1.11 8.67
CA LEU A 629 -34.00 -2.40 8.11
C LEU A 629 -33.39 -2.67 6.74
N ALA A 630 -33.24 -1.65 5.89
CA ALA A 630 -32.58 -1.78 4.59
C ALA A 630 -31.08 -2.12 4.76
N THR A 631 -30.43 -1.54 5.77
CA THR A 631 -29.03 -1.81 6.11
C THR A 631 -28.85 -3.25 6.59
N GLU A 632 -29.72 -3.74 7.49
CA GLU A 632 -29.71 -5.14 7.94
C GLU A 632 -29.94 -6.12 6.78
N SER A 633 -30.95 -5.85 5.94
CA SER A 633 -31.27 -6.66 4.76
C SER A 633 -30.08 -6.74 3.80
N HIS A 634 -29.49 -5.59 3.43
CA HIS A 634 -28.32 -5.54 2.56
C HIS A 634 -27.12 -6.27 3.16
N ALA A 635 -26.86 -6.14 4.46
CA ALA A 635 -25.74 -6.81 5.12
C ALA A 635 -25.86 -8.35 5.08
N ILE A 636 -27.08 -8.88 5.16
CA ILE A 636 -27.33 -10.33 5.05
C ILE A 636 -27.05 -10.79 3.62
N PHE A 637 -27.60 -10.11 2.62
CA PHE A 637 -27.37 -10.48 1.22
C PHE A 637 -25.92 -10.27 0.76
N ALA A 638 -25.23 -9.24 1.24
CA ALA A 638 -23.82 -9.00 0.93
C ALA A 638 -22.91 -10.16 1.40
N ARG A 639 -23.27 -10.87 2.47
CA ARG A 639 -22.56 -12.07 2.94
C ARG A 639 -22.83 -13.30 2.07
N ASN A 640 -24.00 -13.35 1.42
CA ASN A 640 -24.48 -14.48 0.61
C ASN A 640 -24.52 -14.18 -0.90
N LEU A 641 -23.71 -13.21 -1.37
CA LEU A 641 -23.80 -12.63 -2.71
C LEU A 641 -23.77 -13.65 -3.87
N LYS A 642 -23.11 -14.79 -3.68
CA LYS A 642 -23.03 -15.87 -4.69
C LYS A 642 -24.31 -16.68 -4.84
N SER A 643 -25.11 -16.77 -3.77
CA SER A 643 -26.31 -17.61 -3.73
C SER A 643 -27.54 -16.85 -4.20
N ASP A 644 -27.61 -15.54 -3.93
CA ASP A 644 -28.81 -14.71 -4.17
C ASP A 644 -28.48 -13.35 -4.84
N PRO A 645 -27.89 -13.32 -6.04
CA PRO A 645 -27.36 -12.10 -6.65
C PRO A 645 -28.43 -11.03 -6.95
N ILE A 646 -29.63 -11.42 -7.39
CA ILE A 646 -30.72 -10.47 -7.69
C ILE A 646 -31.28 -9.85 -6.41
N TRP A 647 -31.50 -10.66 -5.36
CA TRP A 647 -31.97 -10.14 -4.07
C TRP A 647 -30.93 -9.23 -3.39
N ALA A 648 -29.63 -9.54 -3.56
CA ALA A 648 -28.56 -8.67 -3.09
C ALA A 648 -28.57 -7.31 -3.79
N PHE A 649 -28.80 -7.31 -5.10
CA PHE A 649 -28.97 -6.09 -5.89
C PHE A 649 -30.17 -5.27 -5.44
N GLU A 650 -31.35 -5.86 -5.27
CA GLU A 650 -32.56 -5.15 -4.80
C GLU A 650 -32.42 -4.59 -3.37
N ALA A 651 -31.72 -5.32 -2.49
CA ALA A 651 -31.44 -4.83 -1.13
C ALA A 651 -30.49 -3.62 -1.15
N LEU A 652 -29.49 -3.64 -2.04
CA LEU A 652 -28.58 -2.52 -2.28
C LEU A 652 -29.31 -1.32 -2.88
N GLU A 653 -30.13 -1.52 -3.91
CA GLU A 653 -30.95 -0.48 -4.53
C GLU A 653 -31.78 0.27 -3.49
N ARG A 654 -32.52 -0.48 -2.67
CA ARG A 654 -33.39 0.11 -1.64
C ARG A 654 -32.62 0.90 -0.60
N LEU A 655 -31.48 0.40 -0.13
CA LEU A 655 -30.63 1.14 0.80
C LEU A 655 -30.11 2.45 0.20
N VAL A 656 -29.69 2.43 -1.06
CA VAL A 656 -29.23 3.63 -1.78
C VAL A 656 -30.38 4.64 -1.94
N LEU A 657 -31.56 4.20 -2.36
CA LEU A 657 -32.71 5.08 -2.55
C LEU A 657 -33.20 5.72 -1.24
N ILE A 658 -33.26 4.96 -0.14
CA ILE A 658 -33.66 5.50 1.17
C ILE A 658 -32.66 6.53 1.67
N ARG A 659 -31.36 6.26 1.53
CA ARG A 659 -30.30 7.21 1.92
C ARG A 659 -30.31 8.49 1.09
N ALA A 660 -30.68 8.42 -0.17
CA ALA A 660 -30.89 9.60 -1.00
C ALA A 660 -32.02 10.47 -0.44
N ARG A 661 -33.14 9.87 0.00
CA ARG A 661 -34.26 10.61 0.62
C ARG A 661 -33.91 11.24 1.96
N LEU A 662 -33.02 10.61 2.73
CA LEU A 662 -32.47 11.18 3.98
C LEU A 662 -31.45 12.32 3.75
N GLY A 663 -31.04 12.56 2.50
CA GLY A 663 -30.01 13.55 2.18
C GLY A 663 -28.59 13.09 2.52
N HIS A 664 -28.37 11.80 2.76
CA HIS A 664 -27.06 11.22 3.08
C HIS A 664 -26.18 11.05 1.83
N PHE A 665 -26.05 12.10 1.00
CA PHE A 665 -25.40 12.02 -0.31
C PHE A 665 -23.89 11.76 -0.23
N ALA A 666 -23.14 12.62 0.45
CA ALA A 666 -21.67 12.53 0.50
C ALA A 666 -21.15 11.22 1.14
N ALA A 667 -21.78 10.78 2.24
CA ALA A 667 -21.36 9.57 2.94
C ALA A 667 -21.75 8.28 2.18
N ASN A 668 -22.78 8.34 1.33
CA ASN A 668 -23.32 7.17 0.63
C ASN A 668 -22.94 7.10 -0.86
N LEU A 669 -22.18 8.08 -1.38
CA LEU A 669 -21.69 8.09 -2.76
C LEU A 669 -20.94 6.80 -3.14
N PRO A 670 -20.02 6.23 -2.32
CA PRO A 670 -19.36 4.97 -2.65
C PRO A 670 -20.31 3.77 -2.77
N LEU A 671 -21.42 3.79 -2.02
CA LEU A 671 -22.44 2.74 -2.09
C LEU A 671 -23.30 2.90 -3.36
N ALA A 672 -23.56 4.14 -3.78
CA ALA A 672 -24.23 4.44 -5.04
C ALA A 672 -23.37 4.05 -6.26
N ASP A 673 -22.05 4.25 -6.20
CA ASP A 673 -21.12 3.74 -7.23
C ASP A 673 -21.18 2.21 -7.30
N ALA A 674 -21.07 1.53 -6.14
CA ALA A 674 -21.16 0.07 -6.07
C ALA A 674 -22.50 -0.48 -6.58
N TYR A 675 -23.58 0.28 -6.42
CA TYR A 675 -24.89 -0.07 -6.96
C TYR A 675 -24.89 -0.08 -8.50
N VAL A 676 -24.26 0.90 -9.14
CA VAL A 676 -24.10 0.93 -10.60
C VAL A 676 -23.20 -0.21 -11.08
N ASP A 677 -22.06 -0.43 -10.43
CA ASP A 677 -21.14 -1.51 -10.78
C ASP A 677 -21.83 -2.89 -10.73
N GLU A 678 -22.63 -3.12 -9.70
CA GLU A 678 -23.38 -4.36 -9.55
C GLU A 678 -24.49 -4.50 -10.60
N ALA A 679 -25.18 -3.40 -10.95
CA ALA A 679 -26.15 -3.38 -12.04
C ALA A 679 -25.50 -3.75 -13.38
N GLU A 680 -24.33 -3.15 -13.68
CA GLU A 680 -23.55 -3.43 -14.88
C GLU A 680 -23.10 -4.89 -14.93
N ARG A 681 -22.65 -5.43 -13.80
CA ARG A 681 -22.20 -6.81 -13.67
C ARG A 681 -23.33 -7.82 -13.92
N LEU A 682 -24.53 -7.55 -13.40
CA LEU A 682 -25.66 -8.47 -13.46
C LEU A 682 -26.43 -8.38 -14.77
N PHE A 683 -26.68 -7.17 -15.24
CA PHE A 683 -27.59 -6.92 -16.36
C PHE A 683 -26.85 -6.44 -17.62
N GLY A 684 -25.70 -5.80 -17.46
CA GLY A 684 -24.95 -5.15 -18.54
C GLY A 684 -25.20 -3.65 -18.63
N ALA A 685 -24.28 -2.92 -19.25
CA ALA A 685 -24.25 -1.45 -19.27
C ALA A 685 -25.50 -0.78 -19.86
N ASP A 686 -26.04 -1.34 -20.95
CA ASP A 686 -27.16 -0.77 -21.71
C ASP A 686 -28.51 -1.38 -21.32
N ARG A 687 -28.67 -1.87 -20.09
CA ARG A 687 -29.96 -2.36 -19.60
C ARG A 687 -30.70 -1.31 -18.78
N PRO A 688 -32.04 -1.30 -18.79
CA PRO A 688 -32.82 -0.30 -18.04
C PRO A 688 -32.52 -0.25 -16.55
N ALA A 689 -32.27 -1.40 -15.91
CA ALA A 689 -31.87 -1.47 -14.50
C ALA A 689 -30.58 -0.68 -14.23
N THR A 690 -29.57 -0.87 -15.08
CA THR A 690 -28.29 -0.15 -15.02
C THR A 690 -28.43 1.34 -15.30
N LEU A 691 -29.24 1.71 -16.29
CA LEU A 691 -29.51 3.12 -16.59
C LEU A 691 -30.27 3.80 -15.44
N ARG A 692 -31.20 3.11 -14.77
CA ARG A 692 -31.82 3.62 -13.53
C ARG A 692 -30.80 3.79 -12.42
N ALA A 693 -29.89 2.84 -12.23
CA ALA A 693 -28.81 2.96 -11.25
C ALA A 693 -27.91 4.17 -11.53
N ARG A 694 -27.52 4.38 -12.79
CA ARG A 694 -26.74 5.55 -13.22
C ARG A 694 -27.49 6.86 -13.00
N ALA A 695 -28.80 6.88 -13.20
CA ALA A 695 -29.63 8.06 -12.93
C ALA A 695 -29.63 8.41 -11.42
N VAL A 696 -29.68 7.40 -10.55
CA VAL A 696 -29.54 7.59 -9.11
C VAL A 696 -28.16 8.13 -8.76
N LEU A 697 -27.10 7.56 -9.34
CA LEU A 697 -25.73 8.03 -9.14
C LEU A 697 -25.52 9.47 -9.63
N ALA A 698 -26.14 9.85 -10.75
CA ALA A 698 -26.13 11.22 -11.24
C ALA A 698 -26.73 12.20 -10.21
N THR A 699 -27.84 11.84 -9.56
CA THR A 699 -28.41 12.63 -8.46
C THR A 699 -27.44 12.75 -7.29
N TYR A 700 -26.77 11.66 -6.91
CA TYR A 700 -25.75 11.70 -5.86
C TYR A 700 -24.60 12.68 -6.16
N TYR A 701 -24.06 12.65 -7.38
CA TYR A 701 -23.02 13.58 -7.80
C TYR A 701 -23.51 15.03 -7.84
N ALA A 702 -24.76 15.27 -8.25
CA ALA A 702 -25.33 16.61 -8.28
C ALA A 702 -25.44 17.23 -6.87
N GLU A 703 -25.92 16.45 -5.90
CA GLU A 703 -26.16 16.91 -4.52
C GLU A 703 -24.86 17.15 -3.74
N VAL A 704 -23.77 16.47 -4.09
CA VAL A 704 -22.43 16.75 -3.51
C VAL A 704 -21.69 17.89 -4.23
N GLY A 705 -22.33 18.58 -5.18
CA GLY A 705 -21.74 19.69 -5.94
C GLY A 705 -20.80 19.27 -7.07
N SER A 706 -20.81 18.00 -7.46
CA SER A 706 -20.01 17.46 -8.57
C SER A 706 -20.82 17.43 -9.86
N HIS A 707 -21.11 18.61 -10.41
CA HIS A 707 -22.01 18.78 -11.55
C HIS A 707 -21.53 18.12 -12.85
N VAL A 708 -20.22 18.06 -13.11
CA VAL A 708 -19.67 17.46 -14.35
C VAL A 708 -19.94 15.95 -14.43
N PRO A 709 -19.55 15.12 -13.43
CA PRO A 709 -19.93 13.71 -13.40
C PRO A 709 -21.44 13.50 -13.44
N ALA A 710 -22.23 14.32 -12.74
CA ALA A 710 -23.69 14.22 -12.72
C ALA A 710 -24.29 14.36 -14.13
N MET A 711 -23.85 15.36 -14.89
CA MET A 711 -24.30 15.56 -16.27
C MET A 711 -23.85 14.44 -17.21
N GLN A 712 -22.63 13.91 -17.04
CA GLN A 712 -22.13 12.79 -17.84
C GLN A 712 -22.98 11.54 -17.65
N PHE A 713 -23.17 11.10 -16.40
CA PHE A 713 -24.01 9.94 -16.12
C PHE A 713 -25.45 10.16 -16.58
N GLN A 714 -26.02 11.34 -16.39
CA GLN A 714 -27.39 11.61 -16.82
C GLN A 714 -27.51 11.67 -18.36
N SER A 715 -26.48 12.11 -19.08
CA SER A 715 -26.41 12.03 -20.54
C SER A 715 -26.40 10.58 -21.02
N ASP A 716 -25.59 9.73 -20.40
CA ASP A 716 -25.54 8.31 -20.73
C ASP A 716 -26.90 7.62 -20.53
N VAL A 717 -27.65 8.05 -19.50
CA VAL A 717 -29.02 7.57 -19.25
C VAL A 717 -29.97 7.99 -20.35
N VAL A 718 -29.92 9.26 -20.79
CA VAL A 718 -30.72 9.75 -21.92
C VAL A 718 -30.44 8.94 -23.17
N ASP A 719 -29.16 8.77 -23.51
CA ASP A 719 -28.75 8.05 -24.71
C ASP A 719 -29.13 6.57 -24.63
N GLY A 720 -28.96 5.95 -23.47
CA GLY A 720 -29.35 4.57 -23.21
C GLY A 720 -30.84 4.34 -23.36
N PHE A 721 -31.68 5.16 -22.72
CA PHE A 721 -33.14 5.03 -22.86
C PHE A 721 -33.62 5.36 -24.27
N ALA A 722 -33.01 6.33 -24.95
CA ALA A 722 -33.31 6.62 -26.35
C ALA A 722 -33.01 5.41 -27.26
N ARG A 723 -31.94 4.66 -27.00
CA ARG A 723 -31.63 3.42 -27.73
C ARG A 723 -32.63 2.30 -27.48
N ILE A 724 -33.09 2.13 -26.22
CA ILE A 724 -33.95 1.01 -25.82
C ILE A 724 -35.41 1.27 -26.18
N TYR A 725 -35.95 2.43 -25.79
CA TYR A 725 -37.37 2.73 -25.86
C TYR A 725 -37.72 3.71 -26.99
N GLY A 726 -36.72 4.39 -27.56
CA GLY A 726 -36.91 5.47 -28.52
C GLY A 726 -36.86 6.86 -27.87
N ILE A 727 -36.63 7.88 -28.70
CA ILE A 727 -36.35 9.25 -28.25
C ILE A 727 -37.56 9.94 -27.58
N ASP A 728 -38.77 9.55 -27.97
CA ASP A 728 -40.04 10.14 -27.49
C ASP A 728 -40.69 9.30 -26.37
N ALA A 729 -40.05 8.21 -25.93
CA ALA A 729 -40.59 7.38 -24.87
C ALA A 729 -40.53 8.10 -23.52
N ALA A 730 -41.54 7.87 -22.66
CA ALA A 730 -41.65 8.53 -21.36
C ALA A 730 -40.37 8.41 -20.48
N PRO A 731 -39.67 7.27 -20.40
CA PRO A 731 -38.41 7.18 -19.66
C PRO A 731 -37.31 8.09 -20.23
N THR A 732 -37.20 8.18 -21.56
CA THR A 732 -36.23 9.04 -22.26
C THR A 732 -36.53 10.52 -22.03
N VAL A 733 -37.81 10.91 -22.11
CA VAL A 733 -38.25 12.29 -21.87
C VAL A 733 -37.95 12.69 -20.42
N ALA A 734 -38.31 11.86 -19.45
CA ALA A 734 -38.02 12.13 -18.03
C ALA A 734 -36.50 12.23 -17.76
N ALA A 735 -35.68 11.41 -18.40
CA ALA A 735 -34.23 11.50 -18.28
C ALA A 735 -33.67 12.80 -18.88
N ARG A 736 -34.24 13.29 -20.00
CA ARG A 736 -33.87 14.56 -20.63
C ARG A 736 -34.25 15.76 -19.78
N GLU A 737 -35.43 15.74 -19.17
CA GLU A 737 -35.86 16.79 -18.24
C GLU A 737 -34.92 16.90 -17.04
N ARG A 738 -34.51 15.75 -16.48
CA ARG A 738 -33.49 15.73 -15.40
C ARG A 738 -32.13 16.25 -15.87
N LEU A 739 -31.68 15.92 -17.08
CA LEU A 739 -30.43 16.46 -17.62
C LEU A 739 -30.51 17.98 -17.79
N ALA A 740 -31.63 18.50 -18.31
CA ALA A 740 -31.85 19.94 -18.45
C ALA A 740 -31.79 20.65 -17.10
N ALA A 741 -32.44 20.10 -16.07
CA ALA A 741 -32.38 20.64 -14.71
C ALA A 741 -30.95 20.66 -14.13
N LEU A 742 -30.14 19.63 -14.42
CA LEU A 742 -28.73 19.61 -14.00
C LEU A 742 -27.87 20.65 -14.71
N VAL A 743 -28.12 20.91 -16.00
CA VAL A 743 -27.43 21.95 -16.77
C VAL A 743 -27.78 23.34 -16.21
N GLU A 744 -29.06 23.62 -15.97
CA GLU A 744 -29.50 24.89 -15.37
C GLU A 744 -28.88 25.11 -13.97
N ALA A 745 -28.85 24.06 -13.15
CA ALA A 745 -28.22 24.13 -11.82
C ALA A 745 -26.71 24.39 -11.90
N ALA A 746 -26.02 23.80 -12.89
CA ALA A 746 -24.60 24.03 -13.11
C ALA A 746 -24.29 25.45 -13.62
N GLU A 747 -25.11 26.00 -14.52
CA GLU A 747 -24.98 27.38 -15.00
C GLU A 747 -25.18 28.38 -13.86
N ALA A 748 -26.21 28.19 -13.03
CA ALA A 748 -26.45 29.02 -11.84
C ALA A 748 -25.30 28.95 -10.82
N TRP A 749 -24.65 27.79 -10.69
CA TRP A 749 -23.47 27.64 -9.83
C TRP A 749 -22.25 28.39 -10.39
N ILE A 750 -22.01 28.33 -11.70
CA ILE A 750 -20.93 29.08 -12.38
C ILE A 750 -21.14 30.58 -12.23
N ASP A 751 -22.33 31.07 -12.52
CA ASP A 751 -22.67 32.50 -12.42
C ASP A 751 -22.59 33.01 -10.97
N GLY A 752 -22.94 32.17 -9.99
CA GLY A 752 -22.80 32.47 -8.56
C GLY A 752 -21.36 32.45 -8.05
N ALA A 753 -20.51 31.57 -8.59
CA ALA A 753 -19.09 31.52 -8.28
C ALA A 753 -18.37 32.80 -8.77
N ASP A 754 -18.65 33.23 -10.00
CA ASP A 754 -18.13 34.48 -10.59
C ASP A 754 -18.56 35.72 -9.81
N ALA A 755 -19.77 35.74 -9.24
CA ALA A 755 -20.24 36.83 -8.38
C ALA A 755 -19.57 36.87 -6.98
N SER A 756 -19.02 35.73 -6.52
CA SER A 756 -18.39 35.59 -5.20
C SER A 756 -16.86 35.77 -5.21
N GLY A 757 -16.25 35.86 -6.40
CA GLY A 757 -14.81 36.09 -6.56
C GLY A 757 -13.93 34.95 -6.06
N ARG A 758 -14.40 33.70 -6.11
CA ARG A 758 -13.62 32.49 -5.79
C ARG A 758 -13.42 31.60 -7.00
#